data_AF-A0A845ULH9-F1
#
_entry.id   AF-A0A845ULH9-F1
#
_cell.length_a   1.000
_cell.length_b   1.000
_cell.length_c   1.000
_cell.angle_alpha   90.00
_cell.angle_beta   90.00
_cell.angle_gamma   90.00
#
_symmetry.space_group_name_H-M   'P 1'
#
loop_
_entity.id
_entity.type
_entity.pdbx_description
1 polymer ?
#
loop_
_entity_poly.entity_id
_entity_poly.type
_entity_poly.pdbx_seq_one_letter_code
_entity_poly.pdbx_strand_id
1 'polypeptide(L)'
;MADKLNINLRYCYGIGKLEAELEFKHKGYAIYAPNGVMKTSFAKTMMDLSEGNTPKDLHFPNREPTCEITLNGEGLKKEEIFVVKSYDDKFSSSQVSTLLANAELRSKYEKIHQSIGEAKKSLDRALRNAAGFGERSRENLDSIIEDVFSSSYYEALAAIEDELGGVSQSDLSKIDYKIIYDPKVQQFLSSEDVAAAVEDFAQKYDEITEQSPILRRNFQYHNVAQVQQQLEANNFFGAGHRISLVDENTDQMEEVSSDQSLRERIEEEKLRVLNDETVAKKFDTFNSKLKNKELQAFRDYITENKHLLPMLSDPEGLKRDLWMQYLRVAFDEYKTLVSEYRTGQRDLDAIVTEADESRGDWDAVVADFNRRFLYLPFELAVENKSDAILKGSAPSIAFVVRDAGEERRYASSEKQDLLRALSTGESRALYILDIMYEVFVRWKNRAKTLFVFDDISDSFDYKNKFAIIDFLEDVTKVEDTNFLAIVLTHNFDFLRTVSSRDICPAHQCRLAFRSEDGIKLEPFEQTDIQSPFRKWQGRLAEPSVLIAYIPFLRNLIEYTIGPKDSDGNANADYLQLTRMLHFKDETEALTIQDYKIVFERHLAGCTFPDVDLTKKVVEYLFATADECENVADGINLEHKIALSIAIRMRAERYMVAKIRSAEADYDVSNKTMGKILQKFKDLFNNEAEKIGLLRRVNLITPANIHLNSFMYEPILDMGMAELVALYQAVKSDLR
;
A
#
# COMPACT_ATOMS: atom_id res chain seq x y z
N MET A 1 -38.99 8.55 18.04
CA MET A 1 -38.34 7.62 18.98
C MET A 1 -36.86 7.63 18.64
N ALA A 2 -35.97 7.60 19.63
CA ALA A 2 -34.53 7.51 19.39
C ALA A 2 -34.19 6.10 18.89
N ASP A 3 -33.30 6.00 17.91
CA ASP A 3 -32.80 4.70 17.43
C ASP A 3 -31.88 4.07 18.48
N LYS A 4 -31.96 2.75 18.66
CA LYS A 4 -31.18 2.01 19.66
C LYS A 4 -30.36 0.91 18.99
N LEU A 5 -29.04 1.02 19.08
CA LEU A 5 -28.12 -0.02 18.62
C LEU A 5 -27.68 -0.90 19.79
N ASN A 6 -28.04 -2.17 19.77
CA ASN A 6 -27.56 -3.16 20.71
C ASN A 6 -26.37 -3.90 20.12
N ILE A 7 -25.31 -4.02 20.92
CA ILE A 7 -24.04 -4.66 20.56
C ILE A 7 -23.79 -5.77 21.58
N ASN A 8 -23.65 -7.00 21.11
CA ASN A 8 -23.19 -8.14 21.90
C ASN A 8 -22.14 -8.92 21.08
N LEU A 9 -20.88 -8.70 21.41
CA LEU A 9 -19.72 -9.28 20.74
C LEU A 9 -18.90 -10.12 21.71
N ARG A 10 -18.49 -11.32 21.30
CA ARG A 10 -17.50 -12.16 21.99
C ARG A 10 -16.57 -12.81 20.99
N TYR A 11 -15.28 -12.78 21.29
CA TYR A 11 -14.20 -13.34 20.47
C TYR A 11 -14.19 -12.85 19.00
N CYS A 12 -14.58 -11.60 18.75
CA CYS A 12 -14.55 -10.98 17.42
C CYS A 12 -13.28 -10.15 17.24
N TYR A 13 -12.32 -10.62 16.43
CA TYR A 13 -11.09 -9.91 16.08
C TYR A 13 -10.29 -9.35 17.29
N GLY A 14 -10.31 -10.05 18.42
CA GLY A 14 -9.62 -9.65 19.67
C GLY A 14 -10.51 -8.98 20.72
N ILE A 15 -11.78 -8.69 20.41
CA ILE A 15 -12.78 -8.32 21.41
C ILE A 15 -13.13 -9.57 22.21
N GLY A 16 -12.68 -9.68 23.46
CA GLY A 16 -13.02 -10.81 24.33
C GLY A 16 -14.52 -10.85 24.64
N LYS A 17 -15.06 -9.71 25.11
CA LYS A 17 -16.48 -9.49 25.37
C LYS A 17 -16.78 -7.98 25.28
N LEU A 18 -17.89 -7.60 24.62
CA LEU A 18 -18.44 -6.24 24.59
C LEU A 18 -19.96 -6.34 24.51
N GLU A 19 -20.65 -5.86 25.55
CA GLU A 19 -22.12 -5.79 25.63
C GLU A 19 -22.51 -4.33 25.91
N ALA A 20 -23.23 -3.68 24.99
CA ALA A 20 -23.61 -2.27 25.11
C ALA A 20 -24.90 -1.93 24.35
N GLU A 21 -25.67 -0.95 24.85
CA GLU A 21 -26.78 -0.29 24.14
C GLU A 21 -26.39 1.17 23.87
N LEU A 22 -26.45 1.60 22.60
CA LEU A 22 -26.22 2.99 22.18
C LEU A 22 -27.55 3.60 21.71
N GLU A 23 -28.08 4.56 22.48
CA GLU A 23 -29.29 5.32 22.13
C GLU A 23 -28.94 6.60 21.36
N PHE A 24 -29.31 6.65 20.08
CA PHE A 24 -29.10 7.76 19.16
C PHE A 24 -30.22 8.80 19.27
N LYS A 25 -30.02 9.83 20.10
CA LYS A 25 -30.84 11.06 20.15
C LYS A 25 -30.47 12.05 19.04
N HIS A 26 -29.24 11.95 18.56
CA HIS A 26 -28.62 12.55 17.39
C HIS A 26 -28.00 11.43 16.54
N LYS A 27 -27.77 11.71 15.25
CA LYS A 27 -27.29 10.68 14.31
C LYS A 27 -25.84 10.23 14.55
N GLY A 28 -25.03 11.01 15.27
CA GLY A 28 -23.63 10.67 15.55
C GLY A 28 -23.37 10.20 16.98
N TYR A 29 -22.60 9.12 17.11
CA TYR A 29 -22.05 8.58 18.36
C TYR A 29 -20.52 8.58 18.28
N ALA A 30 -19.84 8.99 19.34
CA ALA A 30 -18.39 8.88 19.40
C ALA A 30 -17.96 7.90 20.49
N ILE A 31 -17.02 7.02 20.18
CA ILE A 31 -16.38 6.14 21.15
C ILE A 31 -14.89 6.44 21.14
N TYR A 32 -14.44 7.10 22.20
CA TYR A 32 -13.03 7.24 22.47
C TYR A 32 -12.51 5.93 23.03
N ALA A 33 -11.50 5.36 22.40
CA ALA A 33 -10.92 4.09 22.81
C ALA A 33 -9.40 4.15 22.65
N PRO A 34 -8.61 3.86 23.69
CA PRO A 34 -7.15 3.79 23.57
C PRO A 34 -6.70 2.75 22.53
N ASN A 35 -5.45 2.85 22.09
CA ASN A 35 -4.88 1.88 21.15
C ASN A 35 -4.82 0.47 21.77
N GLY A 36 -5.21 -0.53 20.97
CA GLY A 36 -5.28 -1.92 21.42
C GLY A 36 -6.54 -2.33 22.20
N VAL A 37 -7.54 -1.44 22.36
CA VAL A 37 -8.80 -1.77 23.06
C VAL A 37 -9.83 -2.43 22.15
N MET A 38 -10.48 -1.68 21.25
CA MET A 38 -11.55 -2.23 20.39
C MET A 38 -11.67 -1.64 18.98
N LYS A 39 -11.08 -0.48 18.66
CA LYS A 39 -11.44 0.31 17.45
C LYS A 39 -11.38 -0.50 16.15
N THR A 40 -10.18 -0.95 15.79
CA THR A 40 -9.94 -1.78 14.60
C THR A 40 -10.64 -3.13 14.66
N SER A 41 -10.75 -3.74 15.85
CA SER A 41 -11.46 -5.01 16.02
C SER A 41 -12.97 -4.87 15.74
N PHE A 42 -13.57 -3.78 16.22
CA PHE A 42 -14.97 -3.44 15.98
C PHE A 42 -15.19 -3.11 14.50
N ALA A 43 -14.33 -2.29 13.90
CA ALA A 43 -14.39 -1.97 12.48
C ALA A 43 -14.30 -3.23 11.59
N LYS A 44 -13.37 -4.15 11.88
CA LYS A 44 -13.27 -5.46 11.18
C LYS A 44 -14.51 -6.33 11.37
N THR A 45 -15.08 -6.33 12.57
CA THR A 45 -16.33 -7.06 12.85
C THR A 45 -17.47 -6.51 12.00
N MET A 46 -17.63 -5.19 11.93
CA MET A 46 -18.64 -4.53 11.11
C MET A 46 -18.39 -4.73 9.61
N MET A 47 -17.12 -4.79 9.19
CA MET A 47 -16.74 -5.06 7.80
C MET A 47 -17.15 -6.47 7.37
N ASP A 48 -16.87 -7.48 8.18
CA ASP A 48 -17.32 -8.85 7.90
C ASP A 48 -18.84 -8.91 7.76
N LEU A 49 -19.59 -8.23 8.63
CA LEU A 49 -21.05 -8.16 8.52
C LEU A 49 -21.51 -7.48 7.22
N SER A 50 -20.84 -6.41 6.78
CA SER A 50 -21.14 -5.73 5.51
C SER A 50 -20.85 -6.60 4.29
N GLU A 51 -19.94 -7.57 4.40
CA GLU A 51 -19.58 -8.51 3.34
C GLU A 51 -20.40 -9.83 3.41
N GLY A 52 -21.21 -10.01 4.46
CA GLY A 52 -21.93 -11.26 4.72
C GLY A 52 -21.04 -12.38 5.29
N ASN A 53 -19.85 -12.05 5.76
CA ASN A 53 -18.91 -12.94 6.42
C ASN A 53 -19.21 -13.07 7.93
N THR A 54 -18.73 -14.14 8.57
CA THR A 54 -18.83 -14.33 10.02
C THR A 54 -17.54 -13.87 10.71
N PRO A 55 -17.60 -12.94 11.68
CA PRO A 55 -16.44 -12.54 12.48
C PRO A 55 -15.77 -13.71 13.19
N LYS A 56 -14.46 -13.62 13.45
CA LYS A 56 -13.67 -14.70 14.09
C LYS A 56 -12.54 -14.19 14.97
N ASP A 57 -12.05 -15.04 15.87
CA ASP A 57 -10.83 -14.80 16.64
C ASP A 57 -9.60 -15.31 15.85
N LEU A 58 -8.75 -14.38 15.42
CA LEU A 58 -7.53 -14.73 14.67
C LEU A 58 -6.40 -15.28 15.56
N HIS A 59 -6.40 -14.94 16.86
CA HIS A 59 -5.38 -15.41 17.79
C HIS A 59 -5.73 -16.80 18.33
N PHE A 60 -7.03 -17.08 18.50
CA PHE A 60 -7.53 -18.35 19.02
C PHE A 60 -8.63 -18.92 18.11
N PRO A 61 -8.27 -19.56 16.99
CA PRO A 61 -9.23 -20.01 15.97
C PRO A 61 -10.30 -21.00 16.46
N ASN A 62 -10.06 -21.67 17.59
CA ASN A 62 -10.99 -22.63 18.18
C ASN A 62 -12.07 -21.98 19.06
N ARG A 63 -12.03 -20.67 19.30
CA ARG A 63 -13.07 -19.97 20.07
C ARG A 63 -14.27 -19.68 19.18
N GLU A 64 -15.46 -20.02 19.66
CA GLU A 64 -16.70 -19.71 18.96
C GLU A 64 -17.06 -18.21 19.15
N PRO A 65 -17.14 -17.43 18.06
CA PRO A 65 -17.47 -16.02 18.14
C PRO A 65 -18.98 -15.82 18.35
N THR A 66 -19.35 -14.82 19.14
CA THR A 66 -20.72 -14.32 19.22
C THR A 66 -20.74 -12.93 18.59
N CYS A 67 -21.59 -12.73 17.58
CA CYS A 67 -21.74 -11.44 16.92
C CYS A 67 -23.22 -11.11 16.72
N GLU A 68 -23.79 -10.37 17.68
CA GLU A 68 -25.18 -9.92 17.65
C GLU A 68 -25.20 -8.39 17.66
N ILE A 69 -25.59 -7.80 16.53
CA ILE A 69 -25.76 -6.36 16.41
C ILE A 69 -27.15 -6.09 15.84
N THR A 70 -27.97 -5.37 16.62
CA THR A 70 -29.36 -5.06 16.23
C THR A 70 -29.64 -3.57 16.36
N LEU A 71 -30.38 -3.01 15.41
CA LEU A 71 -30.88 -1.65 15.43
C LEU A 71 -32.39 -1.70 15.65
N ASN A 72 -32.86 -1.14 16.75
CA ASN A 72 -34.27 -1.18 17.19
C ASN A 72 -34.81 -2.61 17.34
N GLY A 73 -33.95 -3.56 17.68
CA GLY A 73 -34.30 -4.99 17.84
C GLY A 73 -34.28 -5.79 16.53
N GLU A 74 -34.03 -5.16 15.38
CA GLU A 74 -33.86 -5.84 14.10
C GLU A 74 -32.37 -5.98 13.75
N GLY A 75 -31.98 -7.13 13.19
CA GLY A 75 -30.61 -7.31 12.68
C GLY A 75 -30.31 -6.35 11.53
N LEU A 76 -29.09 -5.81 11.51
CA LEU A 76 -28.63 -4.97 10.40
C LEU A 76 -28.45 -5.79 9.13
N LYS A 77 -28.92 -5.28 7.99
CA LYS A 77 -28.63 -5.89 6.68
C LYS A 77 -27.21 -5.52 6.24
N LYS A 78 -26.60 -6.37 5.42
CA LYS A 78 -25.23 -6.16 4.91
C LYS A 78 -25.09 -4.82 4.16
N GLU A 79 -26.12 -4.43 3.41
CA GLU A 79 -26.14 -3.18 2.64
C GLU A 79 -26.32 -1.94 3.53
N GLU A 80 -26.84 -2.12 4.75
CA GLU A 80 -27.07 -1.04 5.72
C GLU A 80 -25.80 -0.70 6.52
N ILE A 81 -24.67 -1.37 6.29
CA ILE A 81 -23.42 -1.12 7.01
C ILE A 81 -22.37 -0.55 6.04
N PHE A 82 -21.72 0.54 6.44
CA PHE A 82 -20.56 1.06 5.71
C PHE A 82 -19.43 1.40 6.66
N VAL A 83 -18.27 0.75 6.47
CA VAL A 83 -17.10 0.91 7.33
C VAL A 83 -16.02 1.72 6.61
N VAL A 84 -15.59 2.81 7.25
CA VAL A 84 -14.48 3.65 6.80
C VAL A 84 -13.26 3.34 7.67
N LYS A 85 -12.18 2.89 7.05
CA LYS A 85 -10.94 2.50 7.75
C LYS A 85 -10.04 3.69 8.02
N SER A 86 -9.15 3.55 9.01
CA SER A 86 -8.15 4.57 9.36
C SER A 86 -7.10 4.76 8.29
N TYR A 87 -6.76 3.72 7.54
CA TYR A 87 -6.01 3.75 6.29
C TYR A 87 -5.88 2.30 5.80
N ASP A 88 -6.04 2.05 4.50
CA ASP A 88 -5.78 0.74 3.91
C ASP A 88 -4.66 0.90 2.86
N ASP A 89 -3.44 0.50 3.22
CA ASP A 89 -2.28 0.51 2.31
C ASP A 89 -2.58 -0.26 1.00
N LYS A 90 -3.45 -1.28 1.06
CA LYS A 90 -3.84 -2.04 -0.14
C LYS A 90 -4.78 -1.27 -1.06
N PHE A 91 -5.37 -0.18 -0.58
CA PHE A 91 -6.19 0.73 -1.38
C PHE A 91 -5.34 1.66 -2.27
N SER A 92 -4.00 1.62 -2.15
CA SER A 92 -3.11 2.45 -2.97
C SER A 92 -1.83 1.73 -3.39
N SER A 93 -1.71 1.48 -4.70
CA SER A 93 -0.63 2.04 -5.55
C SER A 93 -0.16 1.12 -6.68
N SER A 94 -0.81 0.01 -7.04
CA SER A 94 -0.41 -0.74 -8.25
C SER A 94 -1.54 -1.01 -9.23
N GLN A 95 -2.79 -0.96 -8.79
CA GLN A 95 -3.98 -1.25 -9.60
C GLN A 95 -5.15 -0.38 -9.12
N VAL A 96 -5.04 0.94 -9.22
CA VAL A 96 -6.18 1.83 -8.95
C VAL A 96 -6.57 2.44 -10.29
N SER A 97 -7.45 1.75 -11.00
CA SER A 97 -8.14 2.27 -12.18
C SER A 97 -8.73 3.64 -11.86
N THR A 98 -8.51 4.59 -12.75
CA THR A 98 -9.12 5.92 -12.68
C THR A 98 -10.53 5.95 -13.22
N LEU A 99 -11.06 4.80 -13.66
CA LEU A 99 -12.43 4.67 -14.13
C LEU A 99 -13.41 5.23 -13.08
N LEU A 100 -14.28 6.12 -13.54
CA LEU A 100 -15.35 6.71 -12.73
C LEU A 100 -16.47 5.70 -12.54
N ALA A 101 -16.32 4.82 -11.56
CA ALA A 101 -17.32 3.82 -11.21
C ALA A 101 -17.19 3.40 -9.74
N ASN A 102 -18.21 2.72 -9.19
CA ASN A 102 -18.10 2.14 -7.86
C ASN A 102 -16.93 1.12 -7.79
N ALA A 103 -16.52 0.75 -6.57
CA ALA A 103 -15.36 -0.13 -6.36
C ALA A 103 -15.53 -1.50 -7.04
N GLU A 104 -16.75 -2.01 -7.15
CA GLU A 104 -17.04 -3.31 -7.77
C GLU A 104 -16.84 -3.28 -9.28
N LEU A 105 -17.40 -2.30 -9.97
CA LEU A 105 -17.25 -2.10 -11.42
C LEU A 105 -15.80 -1.83 -11.81
N ARG A 106 -15.07 -1.05 -10.99
CA ARG A 106 -13.62 -0.85 -11.15
C ARG A 106 -12.87 -2.17 -11.11
N SER A 107 -13.16 -3.03 -10.14
CA SER A 107 -12.53 -4.36 -10.04
C SER A 107 -12.87 -5.25 -11.24
N LYS A 108 -14.12 -5.22 -11.74
CA LYS A 108 -14.52 -5.96 -12.95
C LYS A 108 -13.74 -5.46 -14.17
N TYR A 109 -13.66 -4.15 -14.37
CA TYR A 109 -12.90 -3.53 -15.45
C TYR A 109 -11.43 -3.97 -15.45
N GLU A 110 -10.76 -3.92 -14.30
CA GLU A 110 -9.35 -4.33 -14.17
C GLU A 110 -9.15 -5.81 -14.46
N LYS A 111 -10.06 -6.68 -13.97
CA LYS A 111 -10.00 -8.12 -14.24
C LYS A 111 -10.13 -8.45 -15.72
N ILE A 112 -11.00 -7.74 -16.46
CA ILE A 112 -11.17 -7.95 -17.90
C ILE A 112 -9.85 -7.62 -18.63
N HIS A 113 -9.26 -6.45 -18.34
CA HIS A 113 -7.97 -6.05 -18.92
C HIS A 113 -6.84 -7.04 -18.56
N GLN A 114 -6.82 -7.54 -17.31
CA GLN A 114 -5.86 -8.54 -16.89
C GLN A 114 -6.03 -9.87 -17.66
N SER A 115 -7.27 -10.36 -17.78
CA SER A 115 -7.58 -11.61 -18.48
C SER A 115 -7.13 -11.56 -19.94
N ILE A 116 -7.49 -10.49 -20.64
CA ILE A 116 -7.08 -10.27 -22.04
C ILE A 116 -5.56 -10.15 -22.16
N GLY A 117 -4.91 -9.43 -21.24
CA GLY A 117 -3.46 -9.28 -21.20
C GLY A 117 -2.72 -10.61 -20.95
N GLU A 118 -3.26 -11.49 -20.12
CA GLU A 118 -2.73 -12.83 -19.88
C GLU A 118 -2.92 -13.75 -21.10
N ALA A 119 -4.11 -13.73 -21.71
CA ALA A 119 -4.38 -14.46 -22.95
C ALA A 119 -3.47 -14.01 -24.11
N LYS A 120 -3.26 -12.69 -24.26
CA LYS A 120 -2.33 -12.14 -25.28
C LYS A 120 -0.91 -12.62 -25.04
N LYS A 121 -0.42 -12.58 -23.80
CA LYS A 121 0.93 -13.08 -23.47
C LYS A 121 1.08 -14.57 -23.81
N SER A 122 0.03 -15.37 -23.60
CA SER A 122 0.04 -16.80 -23.94
C SER A 122 0.14 -17.00 -25.45
N LEU A 123 -0.69 -16.31 -26.23
CA LEU A 123 -0.64 -16.38 -27.70
C LEU A 123 0.69 -15.86 -28.25
N ASP A 124 1.18 -14.71 -27.79
CA ASP A 124 2.45 -14.13 -28.24
C ASP A 124 3.63 -15.07 -27.98
N ARG A 125 3.60 -15.80 -26.86
CA ARG A 125 4.61 -16.82 -26.56
C ARG A 125 4.57 -17.98 -27.56
N ALA A 126 3.38 -18.49 -27.86
CA ALA A 126 3.20 -19.57 -28.83
C ALA A 126 3.62 -19.14 -30.24
N LEU A 127 3.22 -17.94 -30.67
CA LEU A 127 3.58 -17.38 -31.97
C LEU A 127 5.08 -17.11 -32.11
N ARG A 128 5.75 -16.56 -31.09
CA ARG A 128 7.22 -16.37 -31.11
C ARG A 128 7.97 -17.68 -31.27
N ASN A 129 7.47 -18.74 -30.64
CA ASN A 129 8.06 -20.07 -30.76
C ASN A 129 7.86 -20.64 -32.16
N ALA A 130 6.64 -20.55 -32.71
CA ALA A 130 6.31 -21.03 -34.05
C ALA A 130 7.08 -20.27 -35.16
N ALA A 131 7.24 -18.95 -35.01
CA ALA A 131 7.91 -18.09 -35.98
C ALA A 131 9.46 -18.09 -35.90
N GLY A 132 10.07 -18.95 -35.06
CA GLY A 132 11.54 -19.08 -34.97
C GLY A 132 12.26 -18.03 -34.11
N PHE A 133 11.53 -17.10 -33.47
CA PHE A 133 12.12 -16.16 -32.52
C PHE A 133 12.53 -16.82 -31.19
N GLY A 134 11.81 -17.87 -30.81
CA GLY A 134 11.98 -18.61 -29.57
C GLY A 134 11.09 -18.08 -28.44
N GLU A 135 10.68 -18.98 -27.55
CA GLU A 135 9.71 -18.73 -26.48
C GLU A 135 10.06 -17.53 -25.55
N ARG A 136 11.36 -17.30 -25.33
CA ARG A 136 11.86 -16.23 -24.44
C ARG A 136 12.15 -14.91 -25.16
N SER A 137 11.86 -14.83 -26.46
CA SER A 137 12.07 -13.60 -27.22
C SER A 137 11.18 -12.46 -26.72
N ARG A 138 11.67 -11.22 -26.87
CA ARG A 138 10.94 -9.98 -26.61
C ARG A 138 10.44 -9.30 -27.89
N GLU A 139 10.43 -10.04 -29.00
CA GLU A 139 9.98 -9.51 -30.29
C GLU A 139 8.55 -8.96 -30.18
N ASN A 140 8.35 -7.76 -30.73
CA ASN A 140 7.04 -7.11 -30.71
C ASN A 140 6.18 -7.67 -31.85
N LEU A 141 5.21 -8.52 -31.52
CA LEU A 141 4.33 -9.10 -32.51
C LEU A 141 3.23 -8.14 -32.97
N ASP A 142 2.93 -7.10 -32.19
CA ASP A 142 1.86 -6.15 -32.47
C ASP A 142 2.07 -5.51 -33.84
N SER A 143 3.26 -4.96 -34.09
CA SER A 143 3.61 -4.38 -35.38
C SER A 143 3.57 -5.36 -36.55
N ILE A 144 3.87 -6.64 -36.32
CA ILE A 144 3.88 -7.64 -37.39
C ILE A 144 2.45 -8.04 -37.76
N ILE A 145 1.62 -8.36 -36.77
CA ILE A 145 0.21 -8.70 -36.99
C ILE A 145 -0.53 -7.51 -37.60
N GLU A 146 -0.28 -6.29 -37.11
CA GLU A 146 -0.92 -5.08 -37.63
C GLU A 146 -0.57 -4.81 -39.09
N ASP A 147 0.69 -5.05 -39.47
CA ASP A 147 1.17 -4.91 -40.84
C ASP A 147 0.59 -6.01 -41.76
N VAL A 148 0.60 -7.28 -41.32
CA VAL A 148 0.12 -8.43 -42.11
C VAL A 148 -1.39 -8.38 -42.37
N PHE A 149 -2.17 -7.93 -41.39
CA PHE A 149 -3.64 -7.96 -41.45
C PHE A 149 -4.28 -6.58 -41.57
N SER A 150 -3.47 -5.50 -41.63
CA SER A 150 -3.93 -4.12 -41.86
C SER A 150 -5.00 -3.64 -40.87
N SER A 151 -4.93 -4.08 -39.61
CA SER A 151 -5.84 -3.70 -38.52
C SER A 151 -5.14 -3.81 -37.18
N SER A 152 -5.68 -3.21 -36.12
CA SER A 152 -5.09 -3.32 -34.78
C SER A 152 -4.99 -4.77 -34.33
N TYR A 153 -4.00 -5.13 -33.51
CA TYR A 153 -3.68 -6.52 -33.16
C TYR A 153 -4.92 -7.39 -32.85
N TYR A 154 -5.79 -6.95 -31.94
CA TYR A 154 -6.97 -7.73 -31.56
C TYR A 154 -8.05 -7.78 -32.65
N GLU A 155 -8.21 -6.71 -33.42
CA GLU A 155 -9.17 -6.65 -34.53
C GLU A 155 -8.75 -7.53 -35.70
N ALA A 156 -7.47 -7.48 -36.06
CA ALA A 156 -6.87 -8.36 -37.04
C ALA A 156 -7.17 -9.82 -36.71
N LEU A 157 -6.88 -10.23 -35.47
CA LEU A 157 -7.12 -11.59 -35.01
C LEU A 157 -8.61 -11.94 -34.97
N ALA A 158 -9.48 -11.02 -34.55
CA ALA A 158 -10.92 -11.27 -34.51
C ALA A 158 -11.57 -11.34 -35.91
N ALA A 159 -11.02 -10.62 -36.91
CA ALA A 159 -11.54 -10.55 -38.27
C ALA A 159 -11.21 -11.81 -39.09
N ILE A 160 -10.08 -12.45 -38.82
CA ILE A 160 -9.62 -13.65 -39.55
C ILE A 160 -10.16 -14.96 -38.98
N GLU A 161 -11.06 -14.94 -37.99
CA GLU A 161 -11.51 -16.16 -37.31
C GLU A 161 -12.16 -17.17 -38.26
N ASP A 162 -13.07 -16.70 -39.13
CA ASP A 162 -13.72 -17.55 -40.12
C ASP A 162 -12.72 -18.11 -41.14
N GLU A 163 -11.77 -17.27 -41.56
CA GLU A 163 -10.70 -17.63 -42.49
C GLU A 163 -9.79 -18.70 -41.87
N LEU A 164 -9.32 -18.49 -40.64
CA LEU A 164 -8.45 -19.39 -39.90
C LEU A 164 -9.13 -20.72 -39.56
N GLY A 165 -10.45 -20.71 -39.33
CA GLY A 165 -11.26 -21.91 -39.15
C GLY A 165 -11.25 -22.83 -40.39
N GLY A 166 -11.10 -22.26 -41.59
CA GLY A 166 -10.96 -22.97 -42.85
C GLY A 166 -9.53 -23.40 -43.20
N VAL A 167 -8.51 -22.91 -42.49
CA VAL A 167 -7.11 -23.23 -42.76
C VAL A 167 -6.75 -24.63 -42.27
N SER A 168 -6.26 -25.46 -43.19
CA SER A 168 -5.60 -26.73 -42.87
C SER A 168 -4.12 -26.49 -42.54
N GLN A 169 -3.59 -27.25 -41.57
CA GLN A 169 -2.17 -27.19 -41.27
C GLN A 169 -1.37 -27.65 -42.49
N SER A 170 -0.34 -26.88 -42.83
CA SER A 170 0.60 -27.20 -43.91
C SER A 170 2.05 -27.17 -43.40
N ASP A 171 2.98 -27.62 -44.23
CA ASP A 171 4.41 -27.60 -43.91
C ASP A 171 4.97 -26.17 -43.74
N LEU A 172 4.23 -25.14 -44.18
CA LEU A 172 4.57 -23.74 -43.93
C LEU A 172 4.63 -23.40 -42.43
N SER A 173 3.93 -24.15 -41.58
CA SER A 173 3.99 -24.00 -40.11
C SER A 173 5.37 -24.29 -39.50
N LYS A 174 6.24 -25.02 -40.22
CA LYS A 174 7.60 -25.35 -39.79
C LYS A 174 8.62 -24.32 -40.24
N ILE A 175 8.18 -23.30 -40.99
CA ILE A 175 9.08 -22.35 -41.60
C ILE A 175 9.54 -21.31 -40.58
N ASP A 176 10.83 -20.98 -40.60
CA ASP A 176 11.41 -19.99 -39.71
C ASP A 176 11.23 -18.58 -40.29
N TYR A 177 10.19 -17.88 -39.82
CA TYR A 177 9.90 -16.50 -40.21
C TYR A 177 11.09 -15.57 -39.96
N LYS A 178 11.79 -15.73 -38.83
CA LYS A 178 12.91 -14.86 -38.45
C LYS A 178 14.06 -14.95 -39.47
N ILE A 179 14.28 -16.12 -40.07
CA ILE A 179 15.31 -16.29 -41.10
C ILE A 179 14.89 -15.65 -42.43
N ILE A 180 13.63 -15.86 -42.85
CA ILE A 180 13.16 -15.36 -44.16
C ILE A 180 12.93 -13.85 -44.15
N TYR A 181 12.36 -13.30 -43.07
CA TYR A 181 12.02 -11.88 -42.95
C TYR A 181 13.05 -11.08 -42.15
N ASP A 182 14.29 -11.57 -42.03
CA ASP A 182 15.39 -10.74 -41.55
C ASP A 182 15.55 -9.50 -42.46
N PRO A 183 15.75 -8.29 -41.90
CA PRO A 183 15.85 -7.07 -42.70
C PRO A 183 16.90 -7.12 -43.82
N LYS A 184 18.04 -7.80 -43.59
CA LYS A 184 19.10 -7.94 -44.61
C LYS A 184 18.67 -8.90 -45.71
N VAL A 185 17.93 -9.94 -45.38
CA VAL A 185 17.37 -10.91 -46.33
C VAL A 185 16.32 -10.23 -47.19
N GLN A 186 15.39 -9.47 -46.59
CA GLN A 186 14.38 -8.71 -47.33
C GLN A 186 15.01 -7.64 -48.24
N GLN A 187 16.04 -6.94 -47.78
CA GLN A 187 16.80 -6.01 -48.62
C GLN A 187 17.48 -6.72 -49.80
N PHE A 188 18.03 -7.93 -49.57
CA PHE A 188 18.64 -8.74 -50.61
C PHE A 188 17.62 -9.20 -51.65
N LEU A 189 16.47 -9.73 -51.21
CA LEU A 189 15.38 -10.21 -52.07
C LEU A 189 14.72 -9.10 -52.87
N SER A 190 14.72 -7.86 -52.36
CA SER A 190 14.15 -6.68 -53.02
C SER A 190 14.99 -6.11 -54.16
N SER A 191 16.20 -6.64 -54.41
CA SER A 191 17.05 -6.16 -55.51
C SER A 191 16.69 -6.80 -56.86
N GLU A 192 16.74 -6.02 -57.95
CA GLU A 192 16.39 -6.50 -59.30
C GLU A 192 17.19 -7.76 -59.69
N ASP A 193 16.51 -8.72 -60.33
CA ASP A 193 17.02 -10.03 -60.78
C ASP A 193 17.38 -11.07 -59.68
N VAL A 194 17.06 -10.85 -58.41
CA VAL A 194 17.45 -11.80 -57.34
C VAL A 194 16.58 -13.05 -57.27
N ALA A 195 15.26 -12.99 -57.45
CA ALA A 195 14.40 -14.18 -57.29
C ALA A 195 14.78 -15.33 -58.24
N ALA A 196 14.95 -15.03 -59.53
CA ALA A 196 15.42 -15.99 -60.53
C ALA A 196 16.84 -16.49 -60.22
N ALA A 197 17.70 -15.61 -59.69
CA ALA A 197 19.06 -15.98 -59.31
C ALA A 197 19.11 -16.86 -58.05
N VAL A 198 18.17 -16.72 -57.10
CA VAL A 198 18.04 -17.60 -55.92
C VAL A 198 17.59 -19.00 -56.36
N GLU A 199 16.65 -19.10 -57.30
CA GLU A 199 16.17 -20.38 -57.84
C GLU A 199 17.29 -21.09 -58.63
N ASP A 200 17.92 -20.39 -59.57
CA ASP A 200 19.09 -20.87 -60.31
C ASP A 200 20.22 -21.32 -59.37
N PHE A 201 20.43 -20.56 -58.30
CA PHE A 201 21.43 -20.89 -57.29
C PHE A 201 21.05 -22.16 -56.53
N ALA A 202 19.82 -22.27 -56.02
CA ALA A 202 19.35 -23.41 -55.23
C ALA A 202 19.33 -24.73 -56.02
N GLN A 203 19.06 -24.67 -57.34
CA GLN A 203 19.13 -25.82 -58.24
C GLN A 203 20.59 -26.26 -58.46
N LYS A 204 21.49 -25.32 -58.81
CA LYS A 204 22.92 -25.62 -58.98
C LYS A 204 23.57 -26.11 -57.68
N TYR A 205 23.05 -25.65 -56.55
CA TYR A 205 23.48 -26.10 -55.23
C TYR A 205 23.23 -27.58 -54.98
N ASP A 206 22.06 -28.09 -55.40
CA ASP A 206 21.74 -29.51 -55.31
C ASP A 206 22.60 -30.33 -56.24
N GLU A 207 22.79 -29.85 -57.48
CA GLU A 207 23.68 -30.52 -58.42
C GLU A 207 25.09 -30.69 -57.83
N ILE A 208 25.66 -29.63 -57.25
CA ILE A 208 26.96 -29.66 -56.55
C ILE A 208 26.98 -30.67 -55.42
N THR A 209 25.96 -30.67 -54.56
CA THR A 209 25.96 -31.50 -53.34
C THR A 209 25.57 -32.95 -53.58
N GLU A 210 24.84 -33.28 -54.64
CA GLU A 210 24.45 -34.66 -54.98
C GLU A 210 25.45 -35.35 -55.90
N GLN A 211 26.15 -34.61 -56.75
CA GLN A 211 27.10 -35.20 -57.72
C GLN A 211 28.55 -35.19 -57.24
N SER A 212 28.87 -34.45 -56.16
CA SER A 212 30.23 -34.36 -55.64
C SER A 212 30.57 -35.55 -54.74
N PRO A 213 31.71 -36.24 -54.95
CA PRO A 213 32.24 -37.20 -53.99
C PRO A 213 32.72 -36.56 -52.69
N ILE A 214 32.99 -35.25 -52.64
CA ILE A 214 33.61 -34.58 -51.48
C ILE A 214 32.62 -33.67 -50.75
N LEU A 215 31.80 -32.91 -51.49
CA LEU A 215 30.87 -31.94 -50.93
C LEU A 215 29.56 -32.63 -50.54
N ARG A 216 28.99 -32.22 -49.42
CA ARG A 216 27.73 -32.75 -48.88
C ARG A 216 26.78 -31.62 -48.55
N ARG A 217 25.49 -31.95 -48.35
CA ARG A 217 24.46 -30.97 -47.94
C ARG A 217 24.86 -30.15 -46.70
N ASN A 218 25.54 -30.75 -45.72
CA ASN A 218 26.03 -30.11 -44.50
C ASN A 218 27.53 -29.74 -44.52
N PHE A 219 28.26 -30.00 -45.61
CA PHE A 219 29.68 -29.69 -45.76
C PHE A 219 29.98 -29.24 -47.19
N GLN A 220 29.80 -27.96 -47.44
CA GLN A 220 29.67 -27.37 -48.77
C GLN A 220 30.94 -26.62 -49.17
N TYR A 221 31.02 -26.15 -50.42
CA TYR A 221 32.21 -25.47 -50.96
C TYR A 221 32.72 -24.32 -50.06
N HIS A 222 31.82 -23.50 -49.49
CA HIS A 222 32.23 -22.44 -48.59
C HIS A 222 32.83 -22.96 -47.27
N ASN A 223 32.34 -24.09 -46.74
CA ASN A 223 32.89 -24.74 -45.56
C ASN A 223 34.30 -25.27 -45.85
N VAL A 224 34.49 -25.93 -46.99
CA VAL A 224 35.80 -26.48 -47.36
C VAL A 224 36.81 -25.37 -47.66
N ALA A 225 36.37 -24.29 -48.32
CA ALA A 225 37.20 -23.09 -48.53
C ALA A 225 37.59 -22.44 -47.19
N GLN A 226 36.68 -22.38 -46.22
CA GLN A 226 36.99 -21.86 -44.88
C GLN A 226 37.93 -22.79 -44.11
N VAL A 227 37.74 -24.11 -44.19
CA VAL A 227 38.65 -25.10 -43.60
C VAL A 227 40.04 -24.96 -44.21
N GLN A 228 40.15 -24.89 -45.54
CA GLN A 228 41.41 -24.65 -46.25
C GLN A 228 42.10 -23.37 -45.77
N GLN A 229 41.39 -22.24 -45.74
CA GLN A 229 41.94 -20.96 -45.25
C GLN A 229 42.43 -21.05 -43.80
N GLN A 230 41.71 -21.77 -42.93
CA GLN A 230 42.13 -21.97 -41.55
C GLN A 230 43.36 -22.89 -41.44
N LEU A 231 43.43 -23.97 -42.23
CA LEU A 231 44.58 -24.87 -42.25
C LEU A 231 45.85 -24.15 -42.75
N GLU A 232 45.71 -23.29 -43.76
CA GLU A 232 46.78 -22.43 -44.28
C GLU A 232 47.24 -21.41 -43.24
N ALA A 233 46.30 -20.65 -42.64
CA ALA A 233 46.60 -19.63 -41.64
C ALA A 233 47.30 -20.21 -40.39
N ASN A 234 47.05 -21.48 -40.07
CA ASN A 234 47.68 -22.19 -38.96
C ASN A 234 48.88 -23.05 -39.38
N ASN A 235 49.37 -22.92 -40.62
CA ASN A 235 50.53 -23.62 -41.16
C ASN A 235 50.47 -25.17 -40.99
N PHE A 236 49.26 -25.74 -41.08
CA PHE A 236 49.00 -27.15 -40.75
C PHE A 236 49.79 -28.12 -41.66
N PHE A 237 49.75 -27.91 -42.98
CA PHE A 237 50.49 -28.73 -43.94
C PHE A 237 52.00 -28.48 -43.88
N GLY A 238 52.42 -27.24 -43.55
CA GLY A 238 53.83 -26.90 -43.37
C GLY A 238 54.49 -27.63 -42.19
N ALA A 239 53.69 -28.05 -41.19
CA ALA A 239 54.12 -28.90 -40.10
C ALA A 239 54.20 -30.41 -40.47
N GLY A 240 53.89 -30.77 -41.71
CA GLY A 240 53.94 -32.15 -42.22
C GLY A 240 52.67 -32.98 -41.99
N HIS A 241 51.60 -32.37 -41.46
CA HIS A 241 50.31 -33.03 -41.33
C HIS A 241 49.58 -33.14 -42.67
N ARG A 242 48.66 -34.10 -42.78
CA ARG A 242 47.89 -34.40 -43.99
C ARG A 242 46.43 -34.60 -43.63
N ILE A 243 45.54 -34.38 -44.60
CA ILE A 243 44.10 -34.62 -44.45
C ILE A 243 43.65 -35.66 -45.48
N SER A 244 42.60 -36.41 -45.15
CA SER A 244 42.00 -37.38 -46.06
C SER A 244 40.58 -36.95 -46.43
N LEU A 245 40.31 -36.77 -47.71
CA LEU A 245 38.99 -36.52 -48.26
C LEU A 245 38.33 -37.87 -48.56
N VAL A 246 37.12 -38.08 -48.04
CA VAL A 246 36.40 -39.34 -48.22
C VAL A 246 35.38 -39.17 -49.35
N ASP A 247 35.47 -40.03 -50.36
CA ASP A 247 34.49 -40.10 -51.44
C ASP A 247 33.17 -40.72 -50.94
N GLU A 248 32.07 -39.97 -51.01
CA GLU A 248 30.76 -40.41 -50.52
C GLU A 248 30.19 -41.62 -51.28
N ASN A 249 30.55 -41.79 -52.56
CA ASN A 249 29.99 -42.85 -53.40
C ASN A 249 30.77 -44.16 -53.29
N THR A 250 32.06 -44.09 -52.93
CA THR A 250 32.95 -45.26 -52.97
C THR A 250 33.65 -45.56 -51.64
N ASP A 251 33.50 -44.70 -50.62
CA ASP A 251 34.21 -44.73 -49.33
C ASP A 251 35.76 -44.72 -49.47
N GLN A 252 36.28 -44.37 -50.64
CA GLN A 252 37.71 -44.26 -50.87
C GLN A 252 38.27 -42.98 -50.25
N MET A 253 39.48 -43.06 -49.70
CA MET A 253 40.15 -41.93 -49.07
C MET A 253 41.24 -41.39 -49.99
N GLU A 254 41.13 -40.11 -50.35
CA GLU A 254 42.14 -39.36 -51.08
C GLU A 254 42.95 -38.51 -50.10
N GLU A 255 44.27 -38.72 -50.03
CA GLU A 255 45.14 -38.00 -49.09
C GLU A 255 45.70 -36.72 -49.72
N VAL A 256 45.48 -35.59 -49.05
CA VAL A 256 45.93 -34.26 -49.46
C VAL A 256 47.00 -33.77 -48.49
N SER A 257 48.16 -33.39 -49.03
CA SER A 257 49.37 -33.10 -48.26
C SER A 257 49.89 -31.66 -48.37
N SER A 258 49.20 -30.80 -49.12
CA SER A 258 49.54 -29.39 -49.24
C SER A 258 48.30 -28.51 -49.39
N ASP A 259 48.44 -27.22 -49.05
CA ASP A 259 47.38 -26.24 -49.22
C ASP A 259 46.96 -26.09 -50.69
N GLN A 260 47.96 -26.03 -51.58
CA GLN A 260 47.73 -25.91 -53.01
C GLN A 260 46.96 -27.12 -53.58
N SER A 261 47.34 -28.35 -53.20
CA SER A 261 46.59 -29.54 -53.62
C SER A 261 45.17 -29.57 -53.08
N LEU A 262 44.92 -29.04 -51.88
CA LEU A 262 43.56 -28.93 -51.33
C LEU A 262 42.72 -27.92 -52.12
N ARG A 263 43.29 -26.74 -52.38
CA ARG A 263 42.63 -25.70 -53.19
C ARG A 263 42.31 -26.16 -54.61
N GLU A 264 43.29 -26.78 -55.28
CA GLU A 264 43.12 -27.31 -56.64
C GLU A 264 42.03 -28.38 -56.65
N ARG A 265 42.04 -29.32 -55.70
CA ARG A 265 41.02 -30.37 -55.63
C ARG A 265 39.61 -29.82 -55.39
N ILE A 266 39.47 -28.79 -54.53
CA ILE A 266 38.20 -28.11 -54.25
C ILE A 266 37.67 -27.39 -55.50
N GLU A 267 38.53 -26.69 -56.24
CA GLU A 267 38.14 -26.00 -57.48
C GLU A 267 37.84 -26.96 -58.63
N GLU A 268 38.65 -28.00 -58.79
CA GLU A 268 38.39 -29.06 -59.76
C GLU A 268 37.04 -29.71 -59.51
N GLU A 269 36.71 -29.99 -58.24
CA GLU A 269 35.43 -30.58 -57.87
C GLU A 269 34.25 -29.66 -58.19
N LYS A 270 34.37 -28.37 -57.88
CA LYS A 270 33.35 -27.37 -58.20
C LYS A 270 33.15 -27.19 -59.70
N LEU A 271 34.24 -27.11 -60.48
CA LEU A 271 34.18 -26.98 -61.94
C LEU A 271 33.63 -28.25 -62.60
N ARG A 272 33.98 -29.43 -62.08
CA ARG A 272 33.47 -30.72 -62.55
C ARG A 272 31.95 -30.79 -62.47
N VAL A 273 31.36 -30.28 -61.38
CA VAL A 273 29.91 -30.33 -61.19
C VAL A 273 29.18 -29.21 -61.92
N LEU A 274 29.70 -27.98 -61.89
CA LEU A 274 29.06 -26.85 -62.58
C LEU A 274 29.22 -26.92 -64.11
N ASN A 275 30.12 -27.76 -64.61
CA ASN A 275 30.32 -28.16 -66.00
C ASN A 275 30.51 -27.00 -67.01
N ASP A 276 30.73 -25.78 -66.52
CA ASP A 276 30.95 -24.54 -67.29
C ASP A 276 31.56 -23.43 -66.39
N GLU A 277 32.69 -22.83 -66.81
CA GLU A 277 33.36 -21.74 -66.08
C GLU A 277 32.51 -20.47 -65.92
N THR A 278 31.65 -20.16 -66.88
CA THR A 278 30.73 -19.01 -66.83
C THR A 278 29.62 -19.25 -65.82
N VAL A 279 29.16 -20.49 -65.68
CA VAL A 279 28.19 -20.90 -64.65
C VAL A 279 28.84 -20.84 -63.26
N ALA A 280 30.09 -21.31 -63.13
CA ALA A 280 30.87 -21.19 -61.90
C ALA A 280 31.07 -19.74 -61.46
N LYS A 281 31.39 -18.83 -62.39
CA LYS A 281 31.53 -17.39 -62.09
C LYS A 281 30.20 -16.75 -61.65
N LYS A 282 29.08 -17.10 -62.28
CA LYS A 282 27.75 -16.62 -61.86
C LYS A 282 27.39 -17.14 -60.46
N PHE A 283 27.68 -18.41 -60.19
CA PHE A 283 27.48 -19.04 -58.88
C PHE A 283 28.33 -18.35 -57.80
N ASP A 284 29.61 -18.12 -58.05
CA ASP A 284 30.51 -17.42 -57.12
C ASP A 284 30.08 -15.98 -56.87
N THR A 285 29.67 -15.27 -57.92
CA THR A 285 29.18 -13.89 -57.80
C THR A 285 27.95 -13.85 -56.92
N PHE A 286 27.01 -14.78 -57.09
CA PHE A 286 25.80 -14.86 -56.28
C PHE A 286 26.10 -15.27 -54.83
N ASN A 287 26.90 -16.32 -54.61
CA ASN A 287 27.32 -16.77 -53.28
C ASN A 287 28.14 -15.69 -52.53
N SER A 288 28.88 -14.85 -53.25
CA SER A 288 29.62 -13.73 -52.66
C SER A 288 28.72 -12.64 -52.07
N LYS A 289 27.48 -12.51 -52.57
CA LYS A 289 26.47 -11.60 -52.01
C LYS A 289 25.90 -12.14 -50.69
N LEU A 290 26.02 -13.46 -50.44
CA LEU A 290 25.50 -14.16 -49.27
C LEU A 290 26.54 -14.35 -48.15
N LYS A 291 27.52 -13.44 -48.03
CA LYS A 291 28.61 -13.55 -47.04
C LYS A 291 28.23 -13.13 -45.61
N ASN A 292 27.16 -12.36 -45.44
CA ASN A 292 26.72 -11.93 -44.12
C ASN A 292 26.10 -13.10 -43.34
N LYS A 293 26.24 -13.14 -42.01
CA LYS A 293 25.79 -14.27 -41.18
C LYS A 293 24.29 -14.58 -41.37
N GLU A 294 23.46 -13.56 -41.49
CA GLU A 294 22.01 -13.71 -41.71
C GLU A 294 21.70 -14.18 -43.14
N LEU A 295 22.46 -13.70 -44.14
CA LEU A 295 22.32 -14.17 -45.52
C LEU A 295 22.86 -15.59 -45.72
N GLN A 296 23.87 -16.01 -44.95
CA GLN A 296 24.34 -17.39 -44.88
C GLN A 296 23.28 -18.29 -44.26
N ALA A 297 22.68 -17.87 -43.15
CA ALA A 297 21.57 -18.59 -42.53
C ALA A 297 20.39 -18.73 -43.50
N PHE A 298 20.02 -17.67 -44.22
CA PHE A 298 19.00 -17.72 -45.27
C PHE A 298 19.37 -18.67 -46.41
N ARG A 299 20.62 -18.63 -46.88
CA ARG A 299 21.13 -19.51 -47.94
C ARG A 299 20.98 -20.98 -47.55
N ASP A 300 21.45 -21.33 -46.36
CA ASP A 300 21.42 -22.71 -45.87
C ASP A 300 19.95 -23.15 -45.69
N TYR A 301 19.12 -22.25 -45.14
CA TYR A 301 17.71 -22.48 -44.91
C TYR A 301 16.88 -22.68 -46.20
N ILE A 302 17.07 -21.84 -47.22
CA ILE A 302 16.31 -21.94 -48.48
C ILE A 302 16.74 -23.14 -49.32
N THR A 303 17.99 -23.57 -49.17
CA THR A 303 18.50 -24.78 -49.83
C THR A 303 17.80 -26.02 -49.31
N GLU A 304 17.54 -26.08 -48.00
CA GLU A 304 16.80 -27.17 -47.35
C GLU A 304 15.27 -27.06 -47.57
N ASN A 305 14.77 -25.84 -47.82
CA ASN A 305 13.34 -25.55 -47.97
C ASN A 305 12.98 -25.01 -49.37
N LYS A 306 13.43 -25.69 -50.43
CA LYS A 306 13.26 -25.21 -51.82
C LYS A 306 11.82 -25.01 -52.28
N HIS A 307 10.88 -25.72 -51.66
CA HIS A 307 9.46 -25.55 -51.94
C HIS A 307 8.96 -24.11 -51.68
N LEU A 308 9.74 -23.30 -50.95
CA LEU A 308 9.47 -21.88 -50.74
C LEU A 308 9.90 -20.97 -51.91
N LEU A 309 10.80 -21.42 -52.80
CA LEU A 309 11.35 -20.60 -53.87
C LEU A 309 10.26 -19.96 -54.76
N PRO A 310 9.21 -20.68 -55.21
CA PRO A 310 8.14 -20.08 -55.99
C PRO A 310 7.31 -19.07 -55.20
N MET A 311 7.31 -19.16 -53.86
CA MET A 311 6.55 -18.27 -52.98
C MET A 311 7.31 -16.98 -52.67
N LEU A 312 8.64 -16.95 -52.85
CA LEU A 312 9.45 -15.75 -52.63
C LEU A 312 9.17 -14.63 -53.65
N SER A 313 8.51 -14.93 -54.78
CA SER A 313 8.08 -13.91 -55.75
C SER A 313 6.91 -13.06 -55.25
N ASP A 314 6.18 -13.53 -54.24
CA ASP A 314 5.14 -12.77 -53.53
C ASP A 314 5.47 -12.72 -52.03
N PRO A 315 6.41 -11.84 -51.61
CA PRO A 315 6.82 -11.74 -50.22
C PRO A 315 5.68 -11.38 -49.28
N GLU A 316 4.69 -10.59 -49.70
CA GLU A 316 3.57 -10.23 -48.81
C GLU A 316 2.56 -11.38 -48.69
N GLY A 317 2.29 -12.10 -49.79
CA GLY A 317 1.47 -13.32 -49.75
C GLY A 317 2.07 -14.41 -48.87
N LEU A 318 3.36 -14.71 -49.04
CA LEU A 318 4.08 -15.68 -48.20
C LEU A 318 4.05 -15.27 -46.72
N LYS A 319 4.23 -13.98 -46.43
CA LYS A 319 4.20 -13.44 -45.07
C LYS A 319 2.86 -13.73 -44.41
N ARG A 320 1.76 -13.42 -45.11
CA ARG A 320 0.41 -13.69 -44.64
C ARG A 320 0.18 -15.18 -44.42
N ASP A 321 0.55 -16.02 -45.37
CA ASP A 321 0.36 -17.47 -45.29
C ASP A 321 1.10 -18.09 -44.09
N LEU A 322 2.34 -17.65 -43.84
CA LEU A 322 3.11 -18.08 -42.67
C LEU A 322 2.41 -17.72 -41.36
N TRP A 323 1.96 -16.46 -41.22
CA TRP A 323 1.27 -16.03 -40.00
C TRP A 323 -0.07 -16.72 -39.79
N MET A 324 -0.83 -17.01 -40.85
CA MET A 324 -2.03 -17.85 -40.78
C MET A 324 -1.70 -19.27 -40.28
N GLN A 325 -0.58 -19.85 -40.70
CA GLN A 325 -0.15 -21.16 -40.24
C GLN A 325 0.36 -21.15 -38.79
N TYR A 326 1.08 -20.13 -38.36
CA TYR A 326 1.50 -20.00 -36.95
C TYR A 326 0.29 -19.82 -36.02
N LEU A 327 -0.69 -19.02 -36.42
CA LEU A 327 -1.96 -18.89 -35.70
C LEU A 327 -2.74 -20.21 -35.67
N ARG A 328 -2.64 -21.01 -36.73
CA ARG A 328 -3.26 -22.35 -36.77
C ARG A 328 -2.55 -23.37 -35.88
N VAL A 329 -1.25 -23.23 -35.67
CA VAL A 329 -0.51 -24.03 -34.69
C VAL A 329 -0.91 -23.62 -33.27
N ALA A 330 -1.01 -22.31 -33.00
CA ALA A 330 -1.41 -21.75 -31.72
C ALA A 330 -2.94 -21.56 -31.59
N PHE A 331 -3.73 -22.47 -32.18
CA PHE A 331 -5.16 -22.24 -32.39
C PHE A 331 -5.97 -22.18 -31.10
N ASP A 332 -5.59 -22.96 -30.08
CA ASP A 332 -6.28 -22.97 -28.79
C ASP A 332 -6.02 -21.68 -28.00
N GLU A 333 -4.77 -21.19 -28.00
CA GLU A 333 -4.41 -19.89 -27.43
C GLU A 333 -5.07 -18.74 -28.20
N TYR A 334 -5.12 -18.83 -29.52
CA TYR A 334 -5.79 -17.87 -30.39
C TYR A 334 -7.29 -17.80 -30.06
N LYS A 335 -7.97 -18.94 -29.99
CA LYS A 335 -9.40 -19.00 -29.64
C LYS A 335 -9.66 -18.42 -28.27
N THR A 336 -8.80 -18.74 -27.31
CA THR A 336 -8.89 -18.19 -25.95
C THR A 336 -8.82 -16.67 -25.99
N LEU A 337 -7.81 -16.11 -26.69
CA LEU A 337 -7.67 -14.66 -26.80
C LEU A 337 -8.86 -14.00 -27.49
N VAL A 338 -9.32 -14.51 -28.63
CA VAL A 338 -10.45 -13.93 -29.38
C VAL A 338 -11.74 -14.00 -28.57
N SER A 339 -11.96 -15.09 -27.83
CA SER A 339 -13.10 -15.25 -26.93
C SER A 339 -13.06 -14.26 -25.76
N GLU A 340 -11.92 -14.14 -25.08
CA GLU A 340 -11.71 -13.17 -23.99
C GLU A 340 -11.84 -11.73 -24.48
N TYR A 341 -11.30 -11.41 -25.66
CA TYR A 341 -11.40 -10.09 -26.26
C TYR A 341 -12.85 -9.72 -26.59
N ARG A 342 -13.62 -10.61 -27.23
CA ARG A 342 -15.04 -10.34 -27.57
C ARG A 342 -15.93 -10.26 -26.34
N THR A 343 -15.72 -11.15 -25.37
CA THR A 343 -16.47 -11.12 -24.10
C THR A 343 -16.13 -9.84 -23.33
N GLY A 344 -14.83 -9.54 -23.20
CA GLY A 344 -14.36 -8.34 -22.55
C GLY A 344 -14.84 -7.06 -23.22
N GLN A 345 -14.93 -7.00 -24.57
CA GLN A 345 -15.53 -5.86 -25.26
C GLN A 345 -16.99 -5.60 -24.83
N ARG A 346 -17.82 -6.65 -24.79
CA ARG A 346 -19.22 -6.53 -24.37
C ARG A 346 -19.34 -6.12 -22.91
N ASP A 347 -18.55 -6.74 -22.04
CA ASP A 347 -18.60 -6.48 -20.60
C ASP A 347 -18.07 -5.07 -20.28
N LEU A 348 -17.01 -4.63 -20.96
CA LEU A 348 -16.49 -3.27 -20.83
C LEU A 348 -17.50 -2.23 -21.34
N ASP A 349 -18.22 -2.50 -22.45
CA ASP A 349 -19.25 -1.59 -22.97
C ASP A 349 -20.40 -1.39 -21.97
N ALA A 350 -20.81 -2.48 -21.31
CA ALA A 350 -21.78 -2.41 -20.21
C ALA A 350 -21.25 -1.59 -19.02
N ILE A 351 -19.99 -1.83 -18.61
CA ILE A 351 -19.36 -1.08 -17.51
C ILE A 351 -19.24 0.42 -17.84
N VAL A 352 -18.84 0.77 -19.07
CA VAL A 352 -18.69 2.17 -19.50
C VAL A 352 -20.05 2.86 -19.57
N THR A 353 -21.07 2.18 -20.07
CA THR A 353 -22.44 2.71 -20.09
C THR A 353 -22.92 3.03 -18.68
N GLU A 354 -22.74 2.10 -17.73
CA GLU A 354 -23.10 2.32 -16.32
C GLU A 354 -22.26 3.44 -15.67
N ALA A 355 -20.97 3.52 -16.00
CA ALA A 355 -20.09 4.59 -15.53
C ALA A 355 -20.54 5.98 -16.03
N ASP A 356 -20.90 6.08 -17.31
CA ASP A 356 -21.38 7.33 -17.93
C ASP A 356 -22.72 7.79 -17.36
N GLU A 357 -23.63 6.88 -17.02
CA GLU A 357 -24.88 7.21 -16.30
C GLU A 357 -24.61 7.89 -14.95
N SER A 358 -23.53 7.48 -14.28
CA SER A 358 -23.11 8.01 -12.99
C SER A 358 -22.21 9.25 -13.06
N ARG A 359 -21.87 9.72 -14.27
CA ARG A 359 -20.92 10.83 -14.47
C ARG A 359 -21.31 12.11 -13.74
N GLY A 360 -22.58 12.50 -13.82
CA GLY A 360 -23.06 13.72 -13.15
C GLY A 360 -22.94 13.66 -11.63
N ASP A 361 -23.04 12.45 -11.05
CA ASP A 361 -22.84 12.24 -9.62
C ASP A 361 -21.36 12.41 -9.26
N TRP A 362 -20.45 11.89 -10.10
CA TRP A 362 -19.01 12.10 -9.96
C TRP A 362 -18.59 13.55 -10.12
N ASP A 363 -19.17 14.30 -11.05
CA ASP A 363 -18.90 15.73 -11.21
C ASP A 363 -19.24 16.49 -9.92
N ALA A 364 -20.38 16.16 -9.28
CA ALA A 364 -20.77 16.75 -8.02
C ALA A 364 -19.80 16.39 -6.87
N VAL A 365 -19.39 15.13 -6.78
CA VAL A 365 -18.46 14.64 -5.77
C VAL A 365 -17.06 15.23 -5.95
N VAL A 366 -16.57 15.34 -7.19
CA VAL A 366 -15.28 15.96 -7.52
C VAL A 366 -15.29 17.46 -7.19
N ALA A 367 -16.36 18.17 -7.53
CA ALA A 367 -16.51 19.58 -7.18
C ALA A 367 -16.52 19.78 -5.65
N ASP A 368 -17.22 18.92 -4.92
CA ASP A 368 -17.27 18.95 -3.47
C ASP A 368 -15.90 18.62 -2.83
N PHE A 369 -15.20 17.62 -3.36
CA PHE A 369 -13.85 17.27 -2.94
C PHE A 369 -12.89 18.47 -3.12
N ASN A 370 -12.83 19.04 -4.31
CA ASN A 370 -11.95 20.19 -4.59
C ASN A 370 -12.26 21.40 -3.71
N ARG A 371 -13.53 21.60 -3.33
CA ARG A 371 -13.95 22.66 -2.41
C ARG A 371 -13.47 22.44 -0.98
N ARG A 372 -13.50 21.19 -0.49
CA ARG A 372 -13.13 20.87 0.91
C ARG A 372 -11.63 20.72 1.10
N PHE A 373 -10.92 20.16 0.11
CA PHE A 373 -9.49 19.84 0.18
C PHE A 373 -8.60 20.91 -0.45
N LEU A 374 -8.73 22.16 0.02
CA LEU A 374 -8.07 23.35 -0.56
C LEU A 374 -6.52 23.33 -0.51
N TYR A 375 -5.92 22.49 0.33
CA TYR A 375 -4.47 22.48 0.58
C TYR A 375 -3.74 21.35 -0.16
N LEU A 376 -4.44 20.59 -1.00
CA LEU A 376 -3.79 19.60 -1.86
C LEU A 376 -3.06 20.29 -3.02
N PRO A 377 -1.94 19.74 -3.49
CA PRO A 377 -1.18 20.31 -4.60
C PRO A 377 -1.83 20.04 -5.97
N PHE A 378 -3.03 19.43 -6.00
CA PHE A 378 -3.76 19.08 -7.21
C PHE A 378 -5.26 19.31 -7.03
N GLU A 379 -5.94 19.57 -8.15
CA GLU A 379 -7.39 19.52 -8.32
C GLU A 379 -7.77 18.24 -9.08
N LEU A 380 -8.94 17.69 -8.80
CA LEU A 380 -9.51 16.57 -9.56
C LEU A 380 -10.38 17.09 -10.70
N ALA A 381 -10.35 16.39 -11.83
CA ALA A 381 -11.21 16.66 -12.98
C ALA A 381 -11.75 15.35 -13.57
N VAL A 382 -12.97 15.39 -14.11
CA VAL A 382 -13.60 14.27 -14.83
C VAL A 382 -13.27 14.41 -16.32
N GLU A 383 -12.60 13.41 -16.90
CA GLU A 383 -12.17 13.39 -18.30
C GLU A 383 -12.48 12.04 -18.98
N ASN A 384 -12.64 12.05 -20.30
CA ASN A 384 -12.85 10.83 -21.09
C ASN A 384 -11.52 10.28 -21.58
N LYS A 385 -11.22 9.01 -21.28
CA LYS A 385 -9.98 8.34 -21.68
C LYS A 385 -10.25 7.26 -22.71
N SER A 386 -9.49 7.25 -23.81
CA SER A 386 -9.59 6.19 -24.83
C SER A 386 -9.18 4.82 -24.29
N ASP A 387 -9.95 3.79 -24.65
CA ASP A 387 -9.71 2.39 -24.31
C ASP A 387 -9.49 1.58 -25.60
N ALA A 388 -8.31 0.95 -25.71
CA ALA A 388 -7.90 0.20 -26.90
C ALA A 388 -8.72 -1.08 -27.12
N ILE A 389 -9.28 -1.66 -26.07
CA ILE A 389 -10.11 -2.86 -26.15
C ILE A 389 -11.52 -2.46 -26.59
N LEU A 390 -12.08 -1.39 -26.01
CA LEU A 390 -13.45 -0.94 -26.26
C LEU A 390 -13.62 -0.10 -27.54
N LYS A 391 -12.54 0.45 -28.09
CA LYS A 391 -12.55 1.44 -29.19
C LYS A 391 -13.41 2.67 -28.91
N GLY A 392 -13.57 3.01 -27.64
CA GLY A 392 -14.34 4.16 -27.18
C GLY A 392 -13.58 4.91 -26.09
N SER A 393 -14.29 5.75 -25.35
CA SER A 393 -13.73 6.44 -24.20
C SER A 393 -14.48 6.09 -22.94
N ALA A 394 -13.76 5.80 -21.87
CA ALA A 394 -14.33 5.61 -20.54
C ALA A 394 -14.14 6.88 -19.68
N PRO A 395 -15.14 7.27 -18.88
CA PRO A 395 -15.02 8.39 -17.97
C PRO A 395 -14.00 8.06 -16.86
N SER A 396 -13.10 8.99 -16.57
CA SER A 396 -11.99 8.79 -15.66
C SER A 396 -11.61 10.05 -14.86
N ILE A 397 -10.95 9.85 -13.72
CA ILE A 397 -10.39 10.95 -12.91
C ILE A 397 -9.01 11.34 -13.43
N ALA A 398 -8.86 12.62 -13.76
CA ALA A 398 -7.62 13.30 -14.04
C ALA A 398 -7.18 14.17 -12.85
N PHE A 399 -5.87 14.36 -12.72
CA PHE A 399 -5.28 15.18 -11.66
C PHE A 399 -4.59 16.40 -12.28
N VAL A 400 -4.97 17.59 -11.84
CA VAL A 400 -4.50 18.86 -12.38
C VAL A 400 -3.66 19.56 -11.31
N VAL A 401 -2.35 19.67 -11.52
CA VAL A 401 -1.45 20.42 -10.65
C VAL A 401 -1.24 21.81 -11.24
N ARG A 402 -1.43 22.84 -10.43
CA ARG A 402 -1.20 24.24 -10.81
C ARG A 402 -0.16 24.85 -9.87
N ASP A 403 0.94 25.33 -10.43
CA ASP A 403 1.95 26.07 -9.66
C ASP A 403 2.51 27.22 -10.49
N ALA A 404 2.63 28.40 -9.87
CA ALA A 404 3.25 29.60 -10.44
C ALA A 404 2.83 29.98 -11.89
N GLY A 405 1.61 29.63 -12.32
CA GLY A 405 1.10 29.90 -13.67
C GLY A 405 1.36 28.78 -14.69
N GLU A 406 2.00 27.69 -14.28
CA GLU A 406 2.12 26.45 -15.04
C GLU A 406 1.02 25.46 -14.61
N GLU A 407 0.40 24.80 -15.59
CA GLU A 407 -0.57 23.71 -15.36
C GLU A 407 0.01 22.43 -15.91
N ARG A 408 0.17 21.42 -15.06
CA ARG A 408 0.47 20.05 -15.47
C ARG A 408 -0.73 19.17 -15.20
N ARG A 409 -1.24 18.53 -16.24
CA ARG A 409 -2.25 17.47 -16.12
C ARG A 409 -1.54 16.13 -16.09
N TYR A 410 -1.81 15.36 -15.04
CA TYR A 410 -1.38 13.98 -14.93
C TYR A 410 -2.49 13.11 -15.50
N ALA A 411 -2.17 12.40 -16.57
CA ALA A 411 -3.03 11.34 -17.03
C ALA A 411 -3.11 10.24 -15.95
N SER A 412 -4.18 9.47 -15.98
CA SER A 412 -4.35 8.32 -15.08
C SER A 412 -3.18 7.33 -15.09
N SER A 413 -2.52 7.17 -16.24
CA SER A 413 -1.31 6.35 -16.40
C SER A 413 -0.09 6.92 -15.69
N GLU A 414 -0.06 8.22 -15.45
CA GLU A 414 1.01 8.95 -14.75
C GLU A 414 0.68 9.17 -13.27
N LYS A 415 -0.43 8.59 -12.78
CA LYS A 415 -0.84 8.67 -11.37
C LYS A 415 0.25 8.17 -10.42
N GLN A 416 1.05 7.19 -10.83
CA GLN A 416 2.20 6.73 -10.05
C GLN A 416 3.26 7.83 -9.86
N ASP A 417 3.50 8.62 -10.90
CA ASP A 417 4.47 9.71 -10.83
C ASP A 417 3.92 10.88 -9.99
N LEU A 418 2.61 11.13 -10.04
CA LEU A 418 1.93 12.03 -9.10
C LEU A 418 2.07 11.53 -7.66
N LEU A 419 1.71 10.27 -7.37
CA LEU A 419 1.76 9.70 -6.02
C LEU A 419 3.18 9.76 -5.42
N ARG A 420 4.22 9.60 -6.23
CA ARG A 420 5.63 9.77 -5.79
C ARG A 420 5.98 11.21 -5.43
N ALA A 421 5.26 12.19 -5.97
CA ALA A 421 5.45 13.61 -5.66
C ALA A 421 4.62 14.07 -4.45
N LEU A 422 3.61 13.30 -4.04
CA LEU A 422 2.74 13.62 -2.89
C LEU A 422 3.35 13.13 -1.57
N SER A 423 3.11 13.89 -0.50
CA SER A 423 3.30 13.42 0.87
C SER A 423 2.32 12.29 1.21
N THR A 424 2.60 11.59 2.31
CA THR A 424 1.72 10.53 2.82
C THR A 424 0.32 11.04 3.14
N GLY A 425 0.21 12.28 3.69
CA GLY A 425 -1.08 12.90 4.00
C GLY A 425 -1.88 13.28 2.75
N GLU A 426 -1.22 13.81 1.73
CA GLU A 426 -1.87 14.18 0.45
C GLU A 426 -2.31 12.93 -0.33
N SER A 427 -1.49 11.88 -0.33
CA SER A 427 -1.85 10.59 -0.95
C SER A 427 -3.08 9.96 -0.29
N ARG A 428 -3.22 10.11 1.04
CA ARG A 428 -4.37 9.62 1.81
C ARG A 428 -5.67 10.36 1.50
N ALA A 429 -5.61 11.63 1.06
CA ALA A 429 -6.82 12.36 0.68
C ALA A 429 -7.56 11.69 -0.50
N LEU A 430 -6.85 10.99 -1.39
CA LEU A 430 -7.49 10.26 -2.50
C LEU A 430 -8.38 9.11 -2.05
N TYR A 431 -8.12 8.50 -0.88
CA TYR A 431 -9.00 7.47 -0.30
C TYR A 431 -10.37 8.05 0.07
N ILE A 432 -10.41 9.31 0.51
CA ILE A 432 -11.67 9.98 0.88
C ILE A 432 -12.59 10.12 -0.33
N LEU A 433 -12.05 10.35 -1.54
CA LEU A 433 -12.90 10.58 -2.71
C LEU A 433 -13.87 9.41 -2.95
N ASP A 434 -13.39 8.19 -2.82
CA ASP A 434 -14.22 6.99 -2.97
C ASP A 434 -15.27 6.87 -1.86
N ILE A 435 -14.90 7.25 -0.63
CA ILE A 435 -15.83 7.32 0.50
C ILE A 435 -16.90 8.40 0.27
N MET A 436 -16.52 9.58 -0.22
CA MET A 436 -17.43 10.68 -0.52
C MET A 436 -18.43 10.27 -1.60
N TYR A 437 -17.95 9.58 -2.65
CA TYR A 437 -18.83 9.05 -3.69
C TYR A 437 -19.83 8.03 -3.13
N GLU A 438 -19.37 7.08 -2.33
CA GLU A 438 -20.24 6.07 -1.72
C GLU A 438 -21.30 6.70 -0.79
N VAL A 439 -20.92 7.69 0.02
CA VAL A 439 -21.87 8.45 0.84
C VAL A 439 -22.87 9.21 -0.03
N PHE A 440 -22.40 9.86 -1.11
CA PHE A 440 -23.25 10.59 -2.04
C PHE A 440 -24.30 9.67 -2.68
N VAL A 441 -23.90 8.49 -3.16
CA VAL A 441 -24.81 7.50 -3.77
C VAL A 441 -25.83 7.01 -2.74
N ARG A 442 -25.40 6.68 -1.52
CA ARG A 442 -26.31 6.28 -0.42
C ARG A 442 -27.29 7.38 -0.05
N TRP A 443 -26.84 8.63 -0.07
CA TRP A 443 -27.65 9.80 0.21
C TRP A 443 -28.72 9.99 -0.88
N LYS A 444 -28.30 9.99 -2.15
CA LYS A 444 -29.18 10.09 -3.32
C LYS A 444 -30.25 8.99 -3.33
N ASN A 445 -29.86 7.77 -2.96
CA ASN A 445 -30.75 6.61 -2.88
C ASN A 445 -31.56 6.53 -1.58
N ARG A 446 -31.37 7.47 -0.63
CA ARG A 446 -31.98 7.46 0.70
C ARG A 446 -31.78 6.13 1.45
N ALA A 447 -30.62 5.50 1.23
CA ALA A 447 -30.29 4.21 1.79
C ALA A 447 -30.11 4.33 3.32
N LYS A 448 -30.83 3.51 4.08
CA LYS A 448 -30.59 3.36 5.52
C LYS A 448 -29.16 2.86 5.72
N THR A 449 -28.33 3.60 6.45
CA THR A 449 -26.90 3.27 6.61
C THR A 449 -26.41 3.59 8.01
N LEU A 450 -25.74 2.61 8.64
CA LEU A 450 -24.88 2.78 9.79
C LEU A 450 -23.43 2.90 9.32
N PHE A 451 -22.90 4.11 9.44
CA PHE A 451 -21.49 4.42 9.21
C PHE A 451 -20.65 4.07 10.42
N VAL A 452 -19.51 3.43 10.20
CA VAL A 452 -18.51 3.14 11.25
C VAL A 452 -17.17 3.69 10.79
N PHE A 453 -16.72 4.77 11.43
CA PHE A 453 -15.46 5.45 11.14
C PHE A 453 -14.39 4.97 12.13
N ASP A 454 -13.38 4.25 11.65
CA ASP A 454 -12.24 3.78 12.43
C ASP A 454 -11.08 4.77 12.35
N ASP A 455 -10.79 5.52 13.42
CA ASP A 455 -9.64 6.45 13.52
C ASP A 455 -9.44 7.36 12.29
N ILE A 456 -10.54 7.87 11.70
CA ILE A 456 -10.47 8.68 10.47
C ILE A 456 -9.59 9.93 10.63
N SER A 457 -9.40 10.44 11.86
CA SER A 457 -8.55 11.59 12.17
C SER A 457 -7.06 11.37 11.89
N ASP A 458 -6.58 10.13 12.01
CA ASP A 458 -5.15 9.80 11.95
C ASP A 458 -4.63 9.68 10.52
N SER A 459 -5.55 9.47 9.59
CA SER A 459 -5.28 9.44 8.17
C SER A 459 -4.93 10.80 7.58
N PHE A 460 -5.22 11.92 8.26
CA PHE A 460 -5.11 13.26 7.66
C PHE A 460 -4.12 14.16 8.40
N ASP A 461 -3.47 15.03 7.61
CA ASP A 461 -2.68 16.11 8.18
C ASP A 461 -3.61 17.13 8.87
N TYR A 462 -3.02 17.96 9.74
CA TYR A 462 -3.78 18.95 10.51
C TYR A 462 -4.54 19.94 9.61
N LYS A 463 -4.05 20.18 8.38
CA LYS A 463 -4.69 21.07 7.40
C LYS A 463 -5.99 20.48 6.83
N ASN A 464 -6.04 19.18 6.58
CA ASN A 464 -7.22 18.50 6.03
C ASN A 464 -8.19 17.97 7.11
N LYS A 465 -7.84 18.05 8.41
CA LYS A 465 -8.73 17.66 9.52
C LYS A 465 -10.12 18.33 9.43
N PHE A 466 -10.19 19.57 8.96
CA PHE A 466 -11.45 20.29 8.81
C PHE A 466 -12.35 19.73 7.71
N ALA A 467 -11.77 19.18 6.63
CA ALA A 467 -12.55 18.56 5.56
C ALA A 467 -13.28 17.29 6.06
N ILE A 468 -12.65 16.50 6.93
CA ILE A 468 -13.29 15.36 7.59
C ILE A 468 -14.38 15.79 8.55
N ILE A 469 -14.14 16.84 9.34
CA ILE A 469 -15.15 17.37 10.26
C ILE A 469 -16.39 17.82 9.48
N ASP A 470 -16.20 18.56 8.39
CA ASP A 470 -17.27 19.03 7.51
C ASP A 470 -18.03 17.85 6.87
N PHE A 471 -17.30 16.81 6.44
CA PHE A 471 -17.90 15.58 5.93
C PHE A 471 -18.73 14.83 6.99
N LEU A 472 -18.23 14.73 8.23
CA LEU A 472 -19.00 14.12 9.33
C LEU A 472 -20.23 14.96 9.70
N GLU A 473 -20.17 16.28 9.57
CA GLU A 473 -21.34 17.15 9.73
C GLU A 473 -22.42 16.79 8.71
N ASP A 474 -22.08 16.56 7.44
CA ASP A 474 -23.06 16.14 6.43
C ASP A 474 -23.71 14.79 6.73
N VAL A 475 -22.91 13.83 7.19
CA VAL A 475 -23.42 12.49 7.54
C VAL A 475 -24.37 12.55 8.75
N THR A 476 -24.09 13.43 9.72
CA THR A 476 -24.79 13.41 11.02
C THR A 476 -25.84 14.50 11.21
N LYS A 477 -25.80 15.60 10.44
CA LYS A 477 -26.69 16.76 10.67
C LYS A 477 -27.71 16.99 9.56
N VAL A 478 -27.53 16.44 8.37
CA VAL A 478 -28.51 16.59 7.29
C VAL A 478 -29.79 15.85 7.69
N GLU A 479 -30.92 16.55 7.77
CA GLU A 479 -32.16 15.98 8.32
C GLU A 479 -32.78 14.88 7.42
N ASP A 480 -32.71 15.04 6.09
CA ASP A 480 -33.32 14.16 5.08
C ASP A 480 -32.57 12.83 4.81
N THR A 481 -31.76 12.37 5.75
CA THR A 481 -30.96 11.14 5.63
C THR A 481 -31.39 10.09 6.66
N ASN A 482 -31.28 8.82 6.30
CA ASN A 482 -31.43 7.70 7.24
C ASN A 482 -30.05 7.17 7.64
N PHE A 483 -29.18 8.09 8.02
CA PHE A 483 -27.79 7.83 8.38
C PHE A 483 -27.62 7.87 9.88
N LEU A 484 -26.88 6.89 10.41
CA LEU A 484 -26.32 6.90 11.75
C LEU A 484 -24.81 6.73 11.63
N ALA A 485 -24.05 7.29 12.56
CA ALA A 485 -22.59 7.23 12.53
C ALA A 485 -22.02 6.85 13.90
N ILE A 486 -21.08 5.91 13.91
CA ILE A 486 -20.20 5.62 15.03
C ILE A 486 -18.80 6.08 14.65
N VAL A 487 -18.27 7.03 15.40
CA VAL A 487 -16.91 7.57 15.24
C VAL A 487 -16.02 6.97 16.32
N LEU A 488 -15.11 6.09 15.93
CA LEU A 488 -14.10 5.49 16.79
C LEU A 488 -12.84 6.36 16.70
N THR A 489 -12.31 6.80 17.84
CA THR A 489 -11.09 7.60 17.85
C THR A 489 -10.27 7.35 19.12
N HIS A 490 -8.95 7.50 19.05
CA HIS A 490 -8.11 7.68 20.25
C HIS A 490 -7.60 9.12 20.41
N ASN A 491 -7.90 9.99 19.43
CA ASN A 491 -7.47 11.37 19.44
C ASN A 491 -8.49 12.19 20.25
N PHE A 492 -8.11 12.61 21.46
CA PHE A 492 -9.04 13.30 22.35
C PHE A 492 -9.40 14.69 21.83
N ASP A 493 -8.48 15.37 21.14
CA ASP A 493 -8.76 16.66 20.49
C ASP A 493 -9.78 16.54 19.36
N PHE A 494 -9.74 15.44 18.60
CA PHE A 494 -10.76 15.13 17.60
C PHE A 494 -12.10 14.85 18.25
N LEU A 495 -12.16 14.03 19.31
CA LEU A 495 -13.37 13.82 20.12
C LEU A 495 -13.98 15.14 20.61
N ARG A 496 -13.15 16.02 21.17
CA ARG A 496 -13.56 17.34 21.63
C ARG A 496 -14.11 18.20 20.50
N THR A 497 -13.48 18.14 19.33
CA THR A 497 -13.93 18.88 18.13
C THR A 497 -15.30 18.39 17.68
N VAL A 498 -15.48 17.08 17.46
CA VAL A 498 -16.77 16.51 17.03
C VAL A 498 -17.87 16.75 18.05
N SER A 499 -17.55 16.75 19.35
CA SER A 499 -18.50 17.05 20.40
C SER A 499 -18.88 18.52 20.47
N SER A 500 -17.90 19.42 20.39
CA SER A 500 -18.15 20.87 20.41
C SER A 500 -18.97 21.38 19.22
N ARG A 501 -18.89 20.68 18.09
CA ARG A 501 -19.67 20.97 16.89
C ARG A 501 -21.01 20.26 16.86
N ASP A 502 -21.40 19.49 17.87
CA ASP A 502 -22.68 18.74 17.87
C ASP A 502 -22.79 17.71 16.73
N ILE A 503 -21.66 17.20 16.24
CA ILE A 503 -21.59 16.02 15.36
C ILE A 503 -21.88 14.77 16.20
N CYS A 504 -21.22 14.69 17.35
CA CYS A 504 -21.43 13.67 18.38
C CYS A 504 -21.58 14.38 19.73
N PRO A 505 -22.80 14.78 20.12
CA PRO A 505 -23.02 15.50 21.37
C PRO A 505 -22.44 14.73 22.56
N ALA A 506 -21.99 15.44 23.61
CA ALA A 506 -21.28 14.82 24.74
C ALA A 506 -22.01 13.62 25.38
N HIS A 507 -23.35 13.66 25.46
CA HIS A 507 -24.16 12.56 26.01
C HIS A 507 -24.16 11.28 25.13
N GLN A 508 -23.72 11.39 23.88
CA GLN A 508 -23.46 10.32 22.91
C GLN A 508 -21.95 10.10 22.68
N CYS A 509 -21.12 10.51 23.63
CA CYS A 509 -19.71 10.14 23.68
C CYS A 509 -19.49 9.05 24.75
N ARG A 510 -18.62 8.07 24.46
CA ARG A 510 -18.25 7.00 25.40
C ARG A 510 -16.75 6.82 25.48
N LEU A 511 -16.23 6.49 26.66
CA LEU A 511 -14.87 5.97 26.88
C LEU A 511 -14.92 4.44 26.87
N ALA A 512 -14.13 3.81 26.00
CA ALA A 512 -13.92 2.38 26.02
C ALA A 512 -12.65 2.03 26.81
N PHE A 513 -12.76 1.07 27.73
CA PHE A 513 -11.61 0.52 28.45
C PHE A 513 -11.75 -0.99 28.64
N ARG A 514 -10.62 -1.66 28.86
CA ARG A 514 -10.57 -3.10 29.12
C ARG A 514 -10.61 -3.37 30.62
N SER A 515 -11.48 -4.27 31.03
CA SER A 515 -11.59 -4.80 32.39
C SER A 515 -11.49 -6.33 32.38
N GLU A 516 -11.45 -6.96 33.55
CA GLU A 516 -11.48 -8.44 33.67
C GLU A 516 -12.73 -9.05 33.02
N ASP A 517 -13.87 -8.35 33.06
CA ASP A 517 -15.14 -8.80 32.49
C ASP A 517 -15.24 -8.58 30.96
N GLY A 518 -14.24 -7.96 30.33
CA GLY A 518 -14.27 -7.53 28.94
C GLY A 518 -14.23 -6.01 28.78
N ILE A 519 -14.66 -5.54 27.61
CA ILE A 519 -14.63 -4.13 27.22
C ILE A 519 -15.91 -3.46 27.72
N LYS A 520 -15.75 -2.35 28.45
CA LYS A 520 -16.87 -1.53 28.97
C LYS A 520 -16.86 -0.17 28.29
N LEU A 521 -18.06 0.39 28.08
CA LEU A 521 -18.27 1.72 27.51
C LEU A 521 -18.88 2.64 28.57
N GLU A 522 -18.10 3.58 29.09
CA GLU A 522 -18.53 4.54 30.10
C GLU A 522 -18.96 5.87 29.43
N PRO A 523 -20.09 6.49 29.84
CA PRO A 523 -20.50 7.80 29.32
C PRO A 523 -19.53 8.91 29.68
N PHE A 524 -19.26 9.78 28.71
CA PHE A 524 -18.69 11.09 29.00
C PHE A 524 -19.78 12.06 29.44
N GLU A 525 -19.47 12.91 30.41
CA GLU A 525 -20.21 14.14 30.63
C GLU A 525 -19.63 15.27 29.78
N GLN A 526 -20.42 16.31 29.51
CA GLN A 526 -19.95 17.50 28.78
C GLN A 526 -18.71 18.13 29.44
N THR A 527 -18.69 18.13 30.78
CA THR A 527 -17.59 18.65 31.58
C THR A 527 -16.31 17.82 31.43
N ASP A 528 -16.41 16.51 31.24
CA ASP A 528 -15.25 15.64 31.02
C ASP A 528 -14.56 15.93 29.69
N ILE A 529 -15.31 16.37 28.68
CA ILE A 529 -14.78 16.69 27.34
C ILE A 529 -14.31 18.15 27.25
N GLN A 530 -15.09 19.09 27.78
CA GLN A 530 -14.86 20.52 27.55
C GLN A 530 -14.06 21.19 28.66
N SER A 531 -14.23 20.78 29.92
CA SER A 531 -13.57 21.45 31.05
C SER A 531 -13.47 20.59 32.32
N PRO A 532 -12.57 19.59 32.35
CA PRO A 532 -12.39 18.72 33.52
C PRO A 532 -12.13 19.51 34.81
N PHE A 533 -11.32 20.58 34.73
CA PHE A 533 -11.01 21.42 35.89
C PHE A 533 -12.21 22.19 36.45
N ARG A 534 -13.18 22.59 35.63
CA ARG A 534 -14.40 23.24 36.12
C ARG A 534 -15.26 22.25 36.91
N LYS A 535 -15.31 20.97 36.50
CA LYS A 535 -15.98 19.88 37.25
C LYS A 535 -15.41 19.76 38.67
N TRP A 536 -14.10 19.94 38.81
CA TRP A 536 -13.40 19.80 40.07
C TRP A 536 -13.59 20.95 41.06
N GLN A 537 -13.90 22.17 40.60
CA GLN A 537 -14.06 23.34 41.48
C GLN A 537 -15.14 23.15 42.55
N GLY A 538 -16.24 22.46 42.21
CA GLY A 538 -17.31 22.12 43.16
C GLY A 538 -17.03 20.90 44.04
N ARG A 539 -15.96 20.16 43.76
CA ARG A 539 -15.58 18.88 44.39
C ARG A 539 -14.27 18.97 45.19
N LEU A 540 -13.76 20.19 45.42
CA LEU A 540 -12.47 20.40 46.09
C LEU A 540 -12.40 19.81 47.51
N ALA A 541 -13.54 19.54 48.16
CA ALA A 541 -13.58 18.87 49.46
C ALA A 541 -13.19 17.37 49.37
N GLU A 542 -13.24 16.77 48.18
CA GLU A 542 -12.78 15.40 47.95
C GLU A 542 -11.25 15.36 47.95
N PRO A 543 -10.62 14.47 48.74
CA PRO A 543 -9.16 14.43 48.87
C PRO A 543 -8.41 14.21 47.54
N SER A 544 -8.94 13.36 46.66
CA SER A 544 -8.37 13.09 45.34
C SER A 544 -8.38 14.32 44.44
N VAL A 545 -9.48 15.07 44.45
CA VAL A 545 -9.64 16.31 43.69
C VAL A 545 -8.71 17.40 44.22
N LEU A 546 -8.63 17.59 45.54
CA LEU A 546 -7.78 18.62 46.15
C LEU A 546 -6.30 18.42 45.78
N ILE A 547 -5.83 17.18 45.83
CA ILE A 547 -4.47 16.78 45.42
C ILE A 547 -4.28 16.95 43.90
N ALA A 548 -5.23 16.47 43.09
CA ALA A 548 -5.15 16.57 41.63
C ALA A 548 -5.16 18.02 41.12
N TYR A 549 -5.60 18.98 41.94
CA TYR A 549 -5.59 20.40 41.62
C TYR A 549 -4.21 21.06 41.76
N ILE A 550 -3.28 20.48 42.53
CA ILE A 550 -1.91 20.99 42.72
C ILE A 550 -1.18 21.20 41.37
N PRO A 551 -1.07 20.19 40.48
CA PRO A 551 -0.37 20.36 39.21
C PRO A 551 -1.06 21.37 38.27
N PHE A 552 -2.40 21.46 38.32
CA PHE A 552 -3.12 22.47 37.55
C PHE A 552 -2.79 23.89 38.01
N LEU A 553 -2.89 24.16 39.32
CA LEU A 553 -2.56 25.46 39.89
C LEU A 553 -1.11 25.85 39.62
N ARG A 554 -0.19 24.90 39.71
CA ARG A 554 1.22 25.10 39.36
C ARG A 554 1.38 25.57 37.91
N ASN A 555 0.69 24.92 36.97
CA ASN A 555 0.76 25.27 35.55
C ASN A 555 0.06 26.60 35.24
N LEU A 556 -1.03 26.91 35.94
CA LEU A 556 -1.67 28.21 35.85
C LEU A 556 -0.69 29.33 36.22
N ILE A 557 0.05 29.18 37.33
CA ILE A 557 1.08 30.13 37.75
C ILE A 557 2.22 30.18 36.72
N GLU A 558 2.65 29.02 36.18
CA GLU A 558 3.68 28.94 35.15
C GLU A 558 3.32 29.75 33.90
N TYR A 559 2.07 29.68 33.44
CA TYR A 559 1.63 30.35 32.22
C TYR A 559 1.25 31.82 32.42
N THR A 560 0.77 32.20 33.61
CA THR A 560 0.28 33.56 33.88
C THR A 560 1.36 34.48 34.44
N ILE A 561 2.29 33.93 35.23
CA ILE A 561 3.31 34.71 35.93
C ILE A 561 4.72 34.27 35.53
N GLY A 562 4.91 32.98 35.25
CA GLY A 562 6.21 32.40 34.91
C GLY A 562 6.92 31.76 36.11
N PRO A 563 7.85 30.83 35.87
CA PRO A 563 8.63 30.16 36.92
C PRO A 563 9.69 31.08 37.54
N LYS A 564 9.98 32.21 36.90
CA LYS A 564 10.91 33.24 37.37
C LYS A 564 10.35 34.64 37.10
N ASP A 565 10.69 35.59 37.95
CA ASP A 565 10.42 37.02 37.71
C ASP A 565 11.37 37.61 36.64
N SER A 566 11.17 38.90 36.32
CA SER A 566 11.97 39.64 35.34
C SER A 566 13.45 39.75 35.73
N ASP A 567 13.77 39.63 37.01
CA ASP A 567 15.13 39.69 37.56
C ASP A 567 15.77 38.30 37.66
N GLY A 568 15.05 37.25 37.23
CA GLY A 568 15.52 35.86 37.19
C GLY A 568 15.38 35.11 38.51
N ASN A 569 14.73 35.68 39.53
CA ASN A 569 14.45 35.01 40.80
C ASN A 569 13.31 34.00 40.63
N ALA A 570 13.39 32.85 41.30
CA ALA A 570 12.35 31.84 41.22
C ALA A 570 11.03 32.34 41.85
N ASN A 571 9.91 32.08 41.18
CA ASN A 571 8.59 32.33 41.73
C ASN A 571 8.35 31.40 42.94
N ALA A 572 8.12 31.99 44.12
CA ALA A 572 8.00 31.25 45.38
C ALA A 572 6.80 30.29 45.39
N ASP A 573 5.67 30.70 44.83
CA ASP A 573 4.44 29.89 44.79
C ASP A 573 4.60 28.73 43.81
N TYR A 574 5.20 28.98 42.64
CA TYR A 574 5.54 27.93 41.68
C TYR A 574 6.49 26.90 42.29
N LEU A 575 7.52 27.35 43.02
CA LEU A 575 8.48 26.48 43.67
C LEU A 575 7.83 25.68 44.80
N GLN A 576 6.94 26.28 45.58
CA GLN A 576 6.22 25.62 46.65
C GLN A 576 5.31 24.49 46.12
N LEU A 577 4.53 24.74 45.08
CA LEU A 577 3.72 23.69 44.43
C LEU A 577 4.61 22.62 43.77
N THR A 578 5.77 23.01 43.23
CA THR A 578 6.75 22.04 42.71
C THR A 578 7.27 21.11 43.81
N ARG A 579 7.52 21.63 45.02
CA ARG A 579 7.89 20.82 46.20
C ARG A 579 6.75 19.92 46.71
N MET A 580 5.50 20.20 46.36
CA MET A 580 4.35 19.33 46.65
C MET A 580 4.19 18.20 45.63
N LEU A 581 4.79 18.33 44.44
CA LEU A 581 4.78 17.30 43.38
C LEU A 581 6.05 16.44 43.34
N HIS A 582 7.17 16.99 43.82
CA HIS A 582 8.48 16.35 43.81
C HIS A 582 9.11 16.37 45.19
N PHE A 583 9.86 15.31 45.52
CA PHE A 583 10.57 15.22 46.79
C PHE A 583 11.79 16.15 46.80
N LYS A 584 11.78 17.11 47.73
CA LYS A 584 12.84 18.07 48.04
C LYS A 584 13.04 18.13 49.55
N ASP A 585 14.09 18.81 50.00
CA ASP A 585 14.43 18.89 51.42
C ASP A 585 13.33 19.53 52.27
N GLU A 586 12.59 20.48 51.70
CA GLU A 586 11.51 21.16 52.40
C GLU A 586 10.16 20.44 52.28
N THR A 587 10.04 19.40 51.44
CA THR A 587 8.77 18.76 51.10
C THR A 587 8.04 18.17 52.31
N GLU A 588 8.77 17.50 53.22
CA GLU A 588 8.18 16.88 54.44
C GLU A 588 7.62 17.92 55.43
N ALA A 589 8.07 19.17 55.34
CA ALA A 589 7.62 20.23 56.23
C ALA A 589 6.30 20.87 55.78
N LEU A 590 5.94 20.77 54.50
CA LEU A 590 4.78 21.46 53.92
C LEU A 590 3.45 20.94 54.49
N THR A 591 2.57 21.87 54.85
CA THR A 591 1.24 21.62 55.40
C THR A 591 0.13 21.98 54.42
N ILE A 592 -1.09 21.50 54.67
CA ILE A 592 -2.27 21.90 53.88
C ILE A 592 -2.55 23.41 54.03
N GLN A 593 -2.19 24.02 55.17
CA GLN A 593 -2.21 25.48 55.33
C GLN A 593 -1.32 26.20 54.30
N ASP A 594 -0.11 25.66 54.04
CA ASP A 594 0.81 26.23 53.05
C ASP A 594 0.21 26.15 51.64
N TYR A 595 -0.46 25.04 51.31
CA TYR A 595 -1.17 24.89 50.05
C TYR A 595 -2.33 25.87 49.92
N LYS A 596 -3.15 26.02 50.97
CA LYS A 596 -4.26 26.97 51.03
C LYS A 596 -3.84 28.40 50.71
N ILE A 597 -2.72 28.85 51.30
CA ILE A 597 -2.20 30.21 51.08
C ILE A 597 -1.91 30.47 49.60
N VAL A 598 -1.29 29.51 48.91
CA VAL A 598 -1.00 29.62 47.47
C VAL A 598 -2.30 29.54 46.66
N PHE A 599 -3.19 28.61 47.01
CA PHE A 599 -4.47 28.42 46.32
C PHE A 599 -5.33 29.70 46.33
N GLU A 600 -5.59 30.27 47.51
CA GLU A 600 -6.48 31.43 47.65
C GLU A 600 -5.88 32.70 47.02
N ARG A 601 -4.55 32.79 46.91
CA ARG A 601 -3.87 33.91 46.25
C ARG A 601 -4.12 33.95 44.75
N HIS A 602 -4.14 32.80 44.09
CA HIS A 602 -4.23 32.69 42.63
C HIS A 602 -5.64 32.36 42.13
N LEU A 603 -6.51 31.83 42.99
CA LEU A 603 -7.88 31.42 42.65
C LEU A 603 -8.91 32.18 43.49
N ALA A 604 -8.94 33.51 43.36
CA ALA A 604 -9.84 34.38 44.11
C ALA A 604 -11.35 34.06 43.94
N GLY A 605 -11.73 33.30 42.89
CA GLY A 605 -13.10 32.84 42.64
C GLY A 605 -13.43 31.44 43.16
N CYS A 606 -12.50 30.76 43.85
CA CYS A 606 -12.72 29.42 44.39
C CYS A 606 -12.44 29.40 45.89
N THR A 607 -13.37 28.85 46.67
CA THR A 607 -13.21 28.68 48.12
C THR A 607 -12.37 27.44 48.40
N PHE A 608 -11.31 27.58 49.19
CA PHE A 608 -10.56 26.42 49.67
C PHE A 608 -11.44 25.57 50.60
N PRO A 609 -11.45 24.24 50.47
CA PRO A 609 -12.33 23.36 51.24
C PRO A 609 -12.02 23.40 52.75
N ASP A 610 -13.01 23.06 53.57
CA ASP A 610 -12.83 22.91 55.02
C ASP A 610 -12.21 21.54 55.32
N VAL A 611 -10.90 21.52 55.53
CA VAL A 611 -10.08 20.33 55.82
C VAL A 611 -9.06 20.65 56.91
N ASP A 612 -8.49 19.63 57.54
CA ASP A 612 -7.47 19.81 58.57
C ASP A 612 -6.17 20.43 57.99
N LEU A 613 -6.02 21.73 58.22
CA LEU A 613 -4.92 22.55 57.67
C LEU A 613 -3.56 22.21 58.30
N THR A 614 -3.54 21.51 59.44
CA THR A 614 -2.31 21.17 60.17
C THR A 614 -1.60 19.93 59.61
N LYS A 615 -2.31 19.10 58.84
CA LYS A 615 -1.76 17.89 58.22
C LYS A 615 -0.65 18.21 57.24
N LYS A 616 0.34 17.33 57.16
CA LYS A 616 1.39 17.38 56.15
C LYS A 616 0.82 17.02 54.78
N VAL A 617 1.24 17.74 53.74
CA VAL A 617 0.78 17.49 52.35
C VAL A 617 1.14 16.07 51.91
N VAL A 618 2.34 15.59 52.26
CA VAL A 618 2.81 14.23 51.92
C VAL A 618 1.96 13.15 52.58
N GLU A 619 1.60 13.32 53.86
CA GLU A 619 0.75 12.37 54.58
C GLU A 619 -0.67 12.37 54.01
N TYR A 620 -1.22 13.55 53.74
CA TYR A 620 -2.52 13.69 53.09
C TYR A 620 -2.54 13.03 51.71
N LEU A 621 -1.52 13.27 50.88
CA LEU A 621 -1.33 12.63 49.57
C LEU A 621 -1.32 11.11 49.66
N PHE A 622 -0.55 10.52 50.59
CA PHE A 622 -0.47 9.07 50.72
C PHE A 622 -1.76 8.45 51.24
N ALA A 623 -2.47 9.10 52.17
CA ALA A 623 -3.79 8.67 52.59
C ALA A 623 -4.79 8.69 51.42
N THR A 624 -4.81 9.77 50.64
CA THR A 624 -5.63 9.87 49.42
C THR A 624 -5.29 8.76 48.42
N ALA A 625 -4.00 8.48 48.21
CA ALA A 625 -3.56 7.44 47.28
C ALA A 625 -3.97 6.03 47.73
N ASP A 626 -3.95 5.77 49.04
CA ASP A 626 -4.42 4.50 49.62
C ASP A 626 -5.93 4.30 49.41
N GLU A 627 -6.73 5.38 49.49
CA GLU A 627 -8.17 5.34 49.17
C GLU A 627 -8.41 5.07 47.67
N CYS A 628 -7.55 5.61 46.79
CA CYS A 628 -7.65 5.42 45.34
C CYS A 628 -7.43 3.97 44.88
N GLU A 629 -6.82 3.09 45.70
CA GLU A 629 -6.56 1.68 45.34
C GLU A 629 -7.86 0.89 45.06
N ASN A 630 -8.98 1.33 45.62
CA ASN A 630 -10.27 0.62 45.53
C ASN A 630 -11.23 1.21 44.49
N VAL A 631 -10.77 2.14 43.66
CA VAL A 631 -11.58 2.82 42.65
C VAL A 631 -11.63 1.96 41.37
N ALA A 632 -12.83 1.76 40.84
CA ALA A 632 -13.04 1.02 39.59
C ALA A 632 -12.37 1.72 38.39
N ASP A 633 -12.07 0.95 37.35
CA ASP A 633 -11.62 1.52 36.07
C ASP A 633 -12.69 2.45 35.48
N GLY A 634 -12.21 3.55 34.90
CA GLY A 634 -13.04 4.56 34.25
C GLY A 634 -12.25 5.83 33.91
N ILE A 635 -12.97 6.91 33.62
CA ILE A 635 -12.37 8.23 33.33
C ILE A 635 -11.46 8.67 34.50
N ASN A 636 -12.03 8.79 35.71
CA ASN A 636 -11.38 8.94 37.03
C ASN A 636 -10.06 9.74 37.05
N LEU A 637 -10.00 10.87 36.33
CA LEU A 637 -8.78 11.64 36.11
C LEU A 637 -8.12 12.10 37.42
N GLU A 638 -8.92 12.54 38.40
CA GLU A 638 -8.44 13.00 39.70
C GLU A 638 -7.71 11.90 40.47
N HIS A 639 -8.21 10.67 40.43
CA HIS A 639 -7.62 9.53 41.11
C HIS A 639 -6.31 9.11 40.42
N LYS A 640 -6.29 9.11 39.08
CA LYS A 640 -5.08 8.82 38.30
C LYS A 640 -3.96 9.84 38.57
N ILE A 641 -4.30 11.12 38.67
CA ILE A 641 -3.33 12.17 38.99
C ILE A 641 -2.83 12.01 40.43
N ALA A 642 -3.72 11.83 41.41
CA ALA A 642 -3.34 11.66 42.81
C ALA A 642 -2.40 10.45 43.02
N LEU A 643 -2.72 9.29 42.43
CA LEU A 643 -1.85 8.12 42.44
C LEU A 643 -0.50 8.41 41.78
N SER A 644 -0.48 9.10 40.63
CA SER A 644 0.76 9.44 39.93
C SER A 644 1.69 10.32 40.76
N ILE A 645 1.13 11.31 41.47
CA ILE A 645 1.88 12.17 42.40
C ILE A 645 2.43 11.32 43.56
N ALA A 646 1.62 10.44 44.15
CA ALA A 646 2.05 9.59 45.26
C ALA A 646 3.14 8.59 44.88
N ILE A 647 3.00 7.90 43.73
CA ILE A 647 4.00 7.01 43.16
C ILE A 647 5.33 7.75 42.99
N ARG A 648 5.27 8.95 42.39
CA ARG A 648 6.46 9.77 42.15
C ARG A 648 7.13 10.20 43.45
N MET A 649 6.33 10.69 44.40
CA MET A 649 6.81 11.15 45.71
C MET A 649 7.50 10.03 46.48
N ARG A 650 6.91 8.82 46.52
CA ARG A 650 7.54 7.65 47.17
C ARG A 650 8.86 7.25 46.51
N ALA A 651 8.88 7.18 45.18
CA ALA A 651 10.07 6.80 44.43
C ALA A 651 11.23 7.80 44.62
N GLU A 652 10.95 9.10 44.52
CA GLU A 652 11.96 10.14 44.73
C GLU A 652 12.46 10.16 46.18
N ARG A 653 11.56 10.07 47.17
CA ARG A 653 11.91 9.97 48.61
C ARG A 653 12.85 8.80 48.89
N TYR A 654 12.51 7.60 48.38
CA TYR A 654 13.34 6.40 48.53
C TYR A 654 14.72 6.58 47.89
N MET A 655 14.79 7.03 46.63
CA MET A 655 16.06 7.21 45.93
C MET A 655 16.95 8.22 46.65
N VAL A 656 16.40 9.35 47.10
CA VAL A 656 17.15 10.39 47.79
C VAL A 656 17.69 9.88 49.13
N ALA A 657 16.87 9.21 49.94
CA ALA A 657 17.32 8.63 51.19
C ALA A 657 18.44 7.61 50.98
N LYS A 658 18.31 6.75 49.96
CA LYS A 658 19.32 5.74 49.64
C LYS A 658 20.61 6.35 49.11
N ILE A 659 20.53 7.33 48.20
CA ILE A 659 21.72 8.06 47.71
C ILE A 659 22.43 8.75 48.88
N ARG A 660 21.69 9.41 49.79
CA ARG A 660 22.27 10.09 50.95
C ARG A 660 22.89 9.15 51.98
N SER A 661 22.49 7.88 52.02
CA SER A 661 23.19 6.88 52.83
C SER A 661 24.61 6.59 52.33
N ALA A 662 24.90 6.85 51.05
CA ALA A 662 26.23 6.71 50.45
C ALA A 662 26.94 8.07 50.26
N GLU A 663 26.18 9.13 49.96
CA GLU A 663 26.65 10.51 49.71
C GLU A 663 25.80 11.50 50.51
N ALA A 664 26.16 11.72 51.77
CA ALA A 664 25.35 12.51 52.73
C ALA A 664 24.97 13.92 52.21
N ASP A 665 25.88 14.58 51.49
CA ASP A 665 25.70 15.95 50.99
C ASP A 665 24.99 16.03 49.61
N TYR A 666 24.31 14.95 49.19
CA TYR A 666 23.61 14.95 47.90
C TYR A 666 22.47 15.98 47.86
N ASP A 667 22.65 17.02 47.04
CA ASP A 667 21.69 18.09 46.82
C ASP A 667 20.63 17.71 45.77
N VAL A 668 19.37 17.84 46.17
CA VAL A 668 18.18 17.53 45.37
C VAL A 668 17.52 18.76 44.75
N SER A 669 17.91 19.98 45.16
CA SER A 669 17.23 21.25 44.82
C SER A 669 16.95 21.39 43.32
N ASN A 670 17.97 21.22 42.49
CA ASN A 670 17.91 21.40 41.03
C ASN A 670 17.95 20.08 40.23
N LYS A 671 17.62 18.95 40.85
CA LYS A 671 17.62 17.63 40.20
C LYS A 671 16.20 17.22 39.80
N THR A 672 16.08 16.71 38.58
CA THR A 672 14.87 16.02 38.09
C THR A 672 14.96 14.55 38.45
N MET A 673 13.83 13.84 38.48
CA MET A 673 13.81 12.40 38.76
C MET A 673 14.74 11.60 37.85
N GLY A 674 14.85 11.94 36.56
CA GLY A 674 15.77 11.26 35.65
C GLY A 674 17.23 11.35 36.10
N LYS A 675 17.64 12.52 36.62
CA LYS A 675 18.99 12.71 37.19
C LYS A 675 19.18 11.97 38.52
N ILE A 676 18.14 11.95 39.37
CA ILE A 676 18.15 11.19 40.64
C ILE A 676 18.25 9.69 40.35
N LEU A 677 17.45 9.18 39.40
CA LEU A 677 17.46 7.79 38.96
C LEU A 677 18.80 7.41 38.32
N GLN A 678 19.41 8.29 37.52
CA GLN A 678 20.74 8.02 36.97
C GLN A 678 21.77 7.88 38.09
N LYS A 679 21.79 8.82 39.04
CA LYS A 679 22.68 8.75 40.19
C LYS A 679 22.46 7.50 41.05
N PHE A 680 21.20 7.11 41.24
CA PHE A 680 20.85 5.88 41.93
C PHE A 680 21.43 4.65 41.22
N LYS A 681 21.33 4.58 39.88
CA LYS A 681 21.92 3.49 39.09
C LYS A 681 23.44 3.47 39.20
N ASP A 682 24.08 4.63 39.19
CA ASP A 682 25.54 4.72 39.26
C ASP A 682 26.07 4.17 40.60
N LEU A 683 25.34 4.40 41.70
CA LEU A 683 25.72 3.96 43.05
C LEU A 683 25.23 2.55 43.40
N PHE A 684 24.07 2.12 42.89
CA PHE A 684 23.37 0.89 43.28
C PHE A 684 23.03 0.01 42.06
N ASN A 685 23.97 -0.13 41.12
CA ASN A 685 23.78 -0.88 39.87
C ASN A 685 23.42 -2.37 40.06
N ASN A 686 23.63 -2.91 41.25
CA ASN A 686 23.31 -4.28 41.64
C ASN A 686 21.83 -4.45 42.04
N GLU A 687 21.08 -3.38 42.31
CA GLU A 687 19.65 -3.44 42.69
C GLU A 687 18.73 -3.47 41.45
N ALA A 688 18.91 -4.47 40.57
CA ALA A 688 18.27 -4.55 39.25
C ALA A 688 16.74 -4.46 39.28
N GLU A 689 16.08 -5.16 40.22
CA GLU A 689 14.61 -5.13 40.36
C GLU A 689 14.10 -3.73 40.72
N LYS A 690 14.74 -3.06 41.70
CA LYS A 690 14.36 -1.69 42.09
C LYS A 690 14.65 -0.69 40.98
N ILE A 691 15.75 -0.85 40.26
CA ILE A 691 16.04 -0.04 39.07
C ILE A 691 14.95 -0.23 38.01
N GLY A 692 14.48 -1.46 37.80
CA GLY A 692 13.36 -1.79 36.91
C GLY A 692 12.07 -1.08 37.32
N LEU A 693 11.69 -1.17 38.60
CA LEU A 693 10.51 -0.50 39.14
C LEU A 693 10.62 1.03 39.01
N LEU A 694 11.76 1.62 39.39
CA LEU A 694 12.00 3.07 39.29
C LEU A 694 12.03 3.57 37.83
N ARG A 695 12.51 2.75 36.88
CA ARG A 695 12.41 3.05 35.44
C ARG A 695 10.96 3.08 34.99
N ARG A 696 10.12 2.13 35.44
CA ARG A 696 8.68 2.11 35.14
C ARG A 696 7.98 3.34 35.71
N VAL A 697 8.29 3.75 36.94
CA VAL A 697 7.81 5.02 37.52
C VAL A 697 8.20 6.23 36.66
N ASN A 698 9.47 6.30 36.22
CA ASN A 698 9.95 7.43 35.40
C ASN A 698 9.27 7.49 34.02
N LEU A 699 8.80 6.37 33.49
CA LEU A 699 8.12 6.30 32.20
C LEU A 699 6.64 6.73 32.31
N ILE A 700 5.95 6.30 33.36
CA ILE A 700 4.48 6.40 33.47
C ILE A 700 4.04 7.74 34.07
N THR A 701 4.67 8.23 35.15
CA THR A 701 4.14 9.37 35.90
C THR A 701 4.38 10.78 35.33
N PRO A 702 5.40 11.08 34.48
CA PRO A 702 5.66 12.45 34.04
C PRO A 702 4.49 13.14 33.33
N ALA A 703 3.77 12.42 32.46
CA ALA A 703 2.64 12.97 31.73
C ALA A 703 1.47 13.37 32.66
N ASN A 704 1.38 12.73 33.82
CA ASN A 704 0.23 12.85 34.72
C ASN A 704 0.39 13.96 35.78
N ILE A 705 1.63 14.41 36.04
CA ILE A 705 1.94 15.40 37.11
C ILE A 705 2.34 16.78 36.57
N HIS A 706 2.58 16.90 35.26
CA HIS A 706 2.91 18.17 34.59
C HIS A 706 1.83 18.55 33.58
N LEU A 707 0.58 18.70 34.03
CA LEU A 707 -0.64 18.85 33.22
C LEU A 707 -0.63 20.01 32.20
N ASN A 708 0.04 19.87 31.06
CA ASN A 708 -0.09 20.82 29.96
C ASN A 708 -1.39 20.50 29.19
N SER A 709 -2.00 21.48 28.52
CA SER A 709 -3.24 21.28 27.73
C SER A 709 -3.14 20.18 26.67
N PHE A 710 -1.91 19.81 26.27
CA PHE A 710 -1.58 18.72 25.36
C PHE A 710 -1.51 17.30 26.00
N MET A 711 -1.54 17.17 27.33
CA MET A 711 -1.20 15.91 28.03
C MET A 711 -2.38 15.19 28.69
N TYR A 712 -3.62 15.54 28.35
CA TYR A 712 -4.80 14.86 28.86
C TYR A 712 -5.00 13.44 28.31
N GLU A 713 -4.66 13.26 27.03
CA GLU A 713 -4.81 11.99 26.31
C GLU A 713 -4.02 10.85 26.97
N PRO A 714 -2.71 11.01 27.33
CA PRO A 714 -1.98 10.00 28.09
C PRO A 714 -2.61 9.57 29.41
N ILE A 715 -3.29 10.48 30.11
CA ILE A 715 -3.94 10.19 31.41
C ILE A 715 -5.24 9.42 31.18
N LEU A 716 -5.99 9.77 30.13
CA LEU A 716 -7.20 9.06 29.73
C LEU A 716 -6.88 7.64 29.25
N ASP A 717 -5.83 7.48 28.44
CA ASP A 717 -5.38 6.20 27.90
C ASP A 717 -4.86 5.23 28.97
N MET A 718 -4.42 5.76 30.11
CA MET A 718 -3.90 4.95 31.21
C MET A 718 -5.04 4.30 32.00
N GLY A 719 -5.03 2.97 32.10
CA GLY A 719 -5.96 2.22 32.95
C GLY A 719 -5.71 2.48 34.44
N MET A 720 -6.77 2.50 35.25
CA MET A 720 -6.66 2.69 36.70
C MET A 720 -5.97 1.49 37.34
N ALA A 721 -6.33 0.27 36.91
CA ALA A 721 -5.75 -0.96 37.43
C ALA A 721 -4.21 -1.03 37.29
N GLU A 722 -3.66 -0.58 36.15
CA GLU A 722 -2.20 -0.55 35.95
C GLU A 722 -1.51 0.40 36.92
N LEU A 723 -2.11 1.57 37.15
CA LEU A 723 -1.57 2.58 38.03
C LEU A 723 -1.65 2.17 39.50
N VAL A 724 -2.75 1.52 39.91
CA VAL A 724 -2.90 0.92 41.24
C VAL A 724 -1.84 -0.17 41.47
N ALA A 725 -1.62 -1.06 40.50
CA ALA A 725 -0.58 -2.08 40.59
C ALA A 725 0.83 -1.48 40.74
N LEU A 726 1.11 -0.38 40.01
CA LEU A 726 2.38 0.35 40.15
C LEU A 726 2.52 1.01 41.53
N TYR A 727 1.45 1.60 42.05
CA TYR A 727 1.43 2.19 43.40
C TYR A 727 1.69 1.14 44.48
N GLN A 728 1.02 -0.01 44.40
CA GLN A 728 1.20 -1.12 45.34
C GLN A 728 2.64 -1.64 45.33
N ALA A 729 3.23 -1.84 44.14
CA ALA A 729 4.63 -2.26 44.01
C ALA A 729 5.61 -1.23 44.61
N VAL A 730 5.39 0.06 44.34
CA VAL A 730 6.22 1.14 44.93
C VAL A 730 6.06 1.19 46.45
N LYS A 731 4.84 1.04 46.97
CA LYS A 731 4.54 1.04 48.41
C LYS A 731 5.12 -0.18 49.13
N SER A 732 5.17 -1.35 48.50
CA SER A 732 5.75 -2.56 49.09
C SER A 732 7.28 -2.54 49.04
N ASP A 733 7.87 -2.19 47.90
CA ASP A 733 9.26 -2.50 47.57
C ASP A 733 10.23 -1.32 47.79
N LEU A 734 9.73 -0.08 47.85
CA LEU A 734 10.51 1.15 48.05
C LEU A 734 10.24 1.75 49.44
N ARG A 735 10.70 1.06 50.49
CA ARG A 735 10.57 1.49 51.89
C ARG A 735 11.75 2.30 52.40
#